data_AF-A0A2T4VWV3-F1
#
_entry.id   AF-A0A2T4VWV3-F1
#
_cell.length_a   1.000
_cell.length_b   1.000
_cell.length_c   1.000
_cell.angle_alpha   90.00
_cell.angle_beta   90.00
_cell.angle_gamma   90.00
#
_symmetry.space_group_name_H-M   'P 1'
#
loop_
_entity.id
_entity.type
_entity.pdbx_description
1 polymer ?
#
loop_
_entity_poly.entity_id
_entity_poly.type
_entity_poly.pdbx_seq_one_letter_code
_entity_poly.pdbx_strand_id
1 'polypeptide(L)'
;MKKKCIDLLNKVAGRKLAKEEIRDLEGSILQAHKNFAKEEPATFNKMNKEERTRYALKKAIEDKHEQFAKNFERKITEKRKQADFVKIIHENGKEGELTDIFAQRIFHENGSIGVSVENKIEAETTKYMSGLSEAIKNYGDTHYGFLQDPSKHELIVKEIWGEHTGDKTAKEIADGYKKVGDEVFARAERSGLAVTKRDRYVSQPANPEKVLIRGKEGFIDDVIGDLDMNEYRHIDGEMFSEEEMRDFVGEAWETIAHGGRNKPIADAKYSRSNFGGIGSFKKERQLNFVNADAQLRYLKLYGQEGTPIENLNNSFKRLVRSVVWSEELGSDPETYTKNLLNSLVVKDREVLSRDPQALKLLQKRESTINSIMDVMFHGENVGNSHWANYMATLRGFQSITKLGFHLIPSLEDIPFVAMGLKKNGLELGEGLKRFDKSTIQNAQLFWEGISAGSRRYQEGNHGSGIMRRSNELLHKASGVSFLDRSLKESITLPILNTIGKLTKKYKSLNEFRSAEGNIHAGIFEHGEFTKDHWHVTHLAERDVGPHGDYHIVNHKLIQDIDPKRLVPYIENEQIRKGALESRGAFETKIQEMHEVLEKNTKAFETKKNLEHSLESNDQLNLKIKIMSTAIEKEKQAFEAKWSTKKSKGKLKAEEKHQASISDKQGIVNALKSKRIERLKAESKHQAFITNQKGRIEFLKKQRENFLLEQAQILKDETSKQIYAILQKERQTWARGASGAGLLDKKRLGLLDAPAGTIPGELLRFLLQFKLTPYSMFRSFMFDLPRSAKHYSDLGIPLSPWEIRAKYISVLMISNLVADQLKHLAKFEEPPPIFSVETALKAIAGIAPLGLNAMVNTGGRSDSGTIAKGIIGPSFSMGVDLVSIFKGAQAGENVSKKLARFISGNIPGGNLPYVVGAKKKLITDNIIEHLGR
;
A
#
# COMPACT_ATOMS: atom_id res chain seq x y z
N MET A 1 -15.83 2.69 34.93
CA MET A 1 -14.88 2.59 36.05
C MET A 1 -15.48 3.22 37.31
N LYS A 2 -15.34 2.62 38.51
CA LYS A 2 -15.89 3.21 39.76
C LYS A 2 -15.19 4.53 40.12
N LYS A 3 -15.91 5.49 40.71
CA LYS A 3 -15.41 6.82 41.10
C LYS A 3 -14.12 6.77 41.93
N LYS A 4 -14.06 5.89 42.94
CA LYS A 4 -12.87 5.68 43.77
C LYS A 4 -11.60 5.31 42.97
N CYS A 5 -11.73 4.60 41.84
CA CYS A 5 -10.60 4.23 40.99
C CYS A 5 -10.16 5.41 40.12
N ILE A 6 -11.10 6.22 39.64
CA ILE A 6 -10.83 7.45 38.89
C ILE A 6 -10.08 8.45 39.78
N ASP A 7 -10.51 8.61 41.03
CA ASP A 7 -9.86 9.52 41.98
C ASP A 7 -8.43 9.08 42.29
N LEU A 8 -8.19 7.77 42.42
CA LEU A 8 -6.86 7.21 42.60
C LEU A 8 -5.97 7.43 41.37
N LEU A 9 -6.50 7.21 40.16
CA LEU A 9 -5.78 7.43 38.90
C LEU A 9 -5.41 8.90 38.72
N ASN A 10 -6.32 9.83 39.01
CA ASN A 10 -6.04 11.27 38.96
C ASN A 10 -4.93 11.67 39.95
N LYS A 11 -4.95 11.08 41.16
CA LYS A 11 -3.91 11.31 42.17
C LYS A 11 -2.54 10.81 41.71
N VAL A 12 -2.48 9.63 41.09
CA VAL A 12 -1.23 9.05 40.55
C VAL A 12 -0.73 9.82 39.33
N ALA A 13 -1.63 10.23 38.44
CA ALA A 13 -1.29 10.99 37.23
C ALA A 13 -0.84 12.43 37.52
N GLY A 14 -1.07 12.94 38.74
CA GLY A 14 -0.78 14.33 39.10
C GLY A 14 -1.66 15.37 38.37
N ARG A 15 -2.68 14.91 37.63
CA ARG A 15 -3.64 15.73 36.89
C ARG A 15 -4.98 15.03 36.80
N LYS A 16 -6.04 15.80 36.57
CA LYS A 16 -7.36 15.24 36.25
C LYS A 16 -7.31 14.66 34.84
N LEU A 17 -7.57 13.36 34.72
CA LEU A 17 -7.69 12.66 33.45
C LEU A 17 -9.02 13.03 32.77
N ALA A 18 -8.99 13.19 31.45
CA ALA A 18 -10.20 13.40 30.65
C ALA A 18 -11.08 12.14 30.65
N LYS A 19 -12.39 12.30 30.38
CA LYS A 19 -13.33 11.17 30.36
C LYS A 19 -12.95 10.13 29.32
N GLU A 20 -12.43 10.58 28.17
CA GLU A 20 -11.93 9.72 27.11
C GLU A 20 -10.73 8.90 27.57
N GLU A 21 -9.75 9.51 28.26
CA GLU A 21 -8.57 8.80 28.77
C GLU A 21 -8.93 7.69 29.76
N ILE A 22 -9.93 7.95 30.61
CA ILE A 22 -10.44 6.96 31.57
C ILE A 22 -11.14 5.80 30.85
N ARG A 23 -11.98 6.10 29.84
CA ARG A 23 -12.61 5.06 29.00
C ARG A 23 -11.56 4.23 28.27
N ASP A 24 -10.53 4.87 27.73
CA ASP A 24 -9.48 4.22 26.96
C ASP A 24 -8.64 3.28 27.84
N LEU A 25 -8.33 3.71 29.07
CA LEU A 25 -7.69 2.87 30.10
C LEU A 25 -8.56 1.67 30.48
N GLU A 26 -9.84 1.90 30.75
CA GLU A 26 -10.77 0.82 31.10
C GLU A 26 -10.94 -0.18 29.96
N GLY A 27 -11.14 0.32 28.73
CA GLY A 27 -11.24 -0.51 27.53
C GLY A 27 -10.01 -1.36 27.28
N SER A 28 -8.81 -0.81 27.54
CA SER A 28 -7.55 -1.56 27.37
C SER A 28 -7.41 -2.70 28.37
N ILE A 29 -7.83 -2.50 29.61
CA ILE A 29 -7.83 -3.55 30.64
C ILE A 29 -8.83 -4.65 30.27
N LEU A 30 -10.03 -4.28 29.82
CA LEU A 30 -11.06 -5.23 29.40
C LEU A 30 -10.61 -6.03 28.17
N GLN A 31 -9.98 -5.37 27.20
CA GLN A 31 -9.45 -6.02 26.01
C GLN A 31 -8.33 -7.00 26.35
N ALA A 32 -7.38 -6.61 27.20
CA ALA A 32 -6.32 -7.52 27.66
C ALA A 32 -6.89 -8.73 28.41
N HIS A 33 -7.95 -8.54 29.18
CA HIS A 33 -8.64 -9.64 29.86
C HIS A 33 -9.33 -10.59 28.87
N LYS A 34 -9.99 -10.07 27.83
CA LYS A 34 -10.56 -10.88 26.73
C LYS A 34 -9.48 -11.66 25.98
N ASN A 35 -8.38 -10.98 25.63
CA ASN A 35 -7.26 -11.61 24.92
C ASN A 35 -6.62 -12.72 25.76
N PHE A 36 -6.42 -12.51 27.07
CA PHE A 36 -5.86 -13.53 27.96
C PHE A 36 -6.71 -14.80 27.99
N ALA A 37 -8.04 -14.66 28.02
CA ALA A 37 -8.95 -15.81 27.98
C ALA A 37 -8.85 -16.60 26.65
N LYS A 38 -8.55 -15.91 25.56
CA LYS A 38 -8.45 -16.49 24.21
C LYS A 38 -7.08 -17.12 23.93
N GLU A 39 -6.00 -16.44 24.32
CA GLU A 39 -4.62 -16.80 24.00
C GLU A 39 -4.08 -17.89 24.93
N GLU A 40 -4.43 -17.84 26.22
CA GLU A 40 -3.94 -18.78 27.23
C GLU A 40 -5.08 -19.43 28.03
N PRO A 41 -6.01 -20.14 27.39
CA PRO A 41 -7.22 -20.65 28.05
C PRO A 41 -6.90 -21.60 29.22
N ALA A 42 -5.84 -22.41 29.10
CA ALA A 42 -5.40 -23.33 30.16
C ALA A 42 -4.87 -22.59 31.40
N THR A 43 -4.14 -21.49 31.22
CA THR A 43 -3.62 -20.66 32.32
C THR A 43 -4.75 -19.83 32.93
N PHE A 44 -5.59 -19.23 32.09
CA PHE A 44 -6.76 -18.44 32.48
C PHE A 44 -7.70 -19.24 33.38
N ASN A 45 -8.03 -20.47 32.98
CA ASN A 45 -8.96 -21.32 33.72
C ASN A 45 -8.41 -21.78 35.09
N LYS A 46 -7.08 -21.85 35.26
CA LYS A 46 -6.43 -22.20 36.54
C LYS A 46 -6.34 -21.04 37.53
N MET A 47 -6.45 -19.79 37.06
CA MET A 47 -6.38 -18.59 37.90
C MET A 47 -7.75 -18.21 38.46
N ASN A 48 -7.79 -17.62 39.66
CA ASN A 48 -9.00 -17.02 40.22
C ASN A 48 -9.27 -15.61 39.62
N LYS A 49 -10.44 -15.02 39.90
CA LYS A 49 -10.86 -13.74 39.32
C LYS A 49 -9.90 -12.58 39.60
N GLU A 50 -9.31 -12.51 40.80
CA GLU A 50 -8.35 -11.46 41.14
C GLU A 50 -7.01 -11.67 40.40
N GLU A 51 -6.54 -12.90 40.30
CA GLU A 51 -5.32 -13.25 39.57
C GLU A 51 -5.44 -12.94 38.08
N ARG A 52 -6.57 -13.32 37.46
CA ARG A 52 -6.88 -12.97 36.06
C ARG A 52 -6.88 -11.47 35.84
N THR A 53 -7.51 -10.71 36.75
CA THR A 53 -7.58 -9.25 36.66
C THR A 53 -6.19 -8.61 36.81
N ARG A 54 -5.35 -9.09 37.74
CA ARG A 54 -3.97 -8.59 37.89
C ARG A 54 -3.10 -8.91 36.69
N TYR A 55 -3.24 -10.10 36.11
CA TYR A 55 -2.52 -10.49 34.89
C TYR A 55 -2.95 -9.61 33.71
N ALA A 56 -4.26 -9.45 33.50
CA ALA A 56 -4.81 -8.57 32.47
C ALA A 56 -4.36 -7.11 32.65
N LEU A 57 -4.30 -6.61 33.89
CA LEU A 57 -3.81 -5.26 34.17
C LEU A 57 -2.32 -5.12 33.81
N LYS A 58 -1.50 -6.10 34.17
CA LYS A 58 -0.08 -6.14 33.82
C LYS A 58 0.10 -6.15 32.30
N LYS A 59 -0.65 -7.00 31.61
CA LYS A 59 -0.61 -7.12 30.15
C LYS A 59 -1.08 -5.83 29.47
N ALA A 60 -2.16 -5.21 29.94
CA ALA A 60 -2.64 -3.93 29.43
C ALA A 60 -1.60 -2.79 29.57
N ILE A 61 -0.84 -2.77 30.67
CA ILE A 61 0.25 -1.82 30.87
C ILE A 61 1.39 -2.08 29.87
N GLU A 62 1.81 -3.34 29.72
CA GLU A 62 2.83 -3.75 28.74
C GLU A 62 2.41 -3.38 27.31
N ASP A 63 1.18 -3.70 26.93
CA ASP A 63 0.63 -3.40 25.61
C ASP A 63 0.54 -1.88 25.37
N LYS A 64 0.14 -1.08 26.37
CA LYS A 64 0.11 0.39 26.25
C LYS A 64 1.51 0.99 26.11
N HIS A 65 2.51 0.47 26.83
CA HIS A 65 3.89 0.91 26.65
C HIS A 65 4.43 0.56 25.26
N GLU A 66 4.14 -0.64 24.76
CA GLU A 66 4.52 -1.06 23.41
C GLU A 66 3.82 -0.21 22.34
N GLN A 67 2.52 0.03 22.48
CA GLN A 67 1.75 0.89 21.59
C GLN A 67 2.26 2.33 21.61
N PHE A 68 2.63 2.87 22.78
CA PHE A 68 3.21 4.21 22.88
C PHE A 68 4.54 4.29 22.12
N ALA A 69 5.44 3.33 22.32
CA ALA A 69 6.73 3.28 21.63
C ALA A 69 6.55 3.22 20.11
N LYS A 70 5.71 2.29 19.62
CA LYS A 70 5.38 2.15 18.20
C LYS A 70 4.78 3.43 17.61
N ASN A 71 3.82 4.05 18.31
CA ASN A 71 3.20 5.30 17.86
C ASN A 71 4.19 6.47 17.86
N PHE A 72 5.10 6.53 18.83
CA PHE A 72 6.12 7.56 18.93
C PHE A 72 7.12 7.47 17.78
N GLU A 73 7.64 6.28 17.53
CA GLU A 73 8.56 6.00 16.41
C GLU A 73 7.92 6.28 15.06
N ARG A 74 6.65 5.84 14.89
CA ARG A 74 5.88 6.17 13.69
C ARG A 74 5.81 7.67 13.47
N LYS A 75 5.53 8.45 14.52
CA LYS A 75 5.48 9.92 14.43
C LYS A 75 6.83 10.54 14.08
N ILE A 76 7.94 10.02 14.58
CA ILE A 76 9.28 10.50 14.21
C ILE A 76 9.56 10.22 12.74
N THR A 77 9.35 8.99 12.30
CA THR A 77 9.53 8.60 10.89
C THR A 77 8.64 9.43 9.97
N GLU A 78 7.37 9.61 10.35
CA GLU A 78 6.43 10.49 9.65
C GLU A 78 6.98 11.92 9.55
N LYS A 79 7.45 12.51 10.65
CA LYS A 79 7.99 13.88 10.63
C LYS A 79 9.26 14.02 9.81
N ARG A 80 10.15 13.03 9.83
CA ARG A 80 11.33 12.98 8.97
C ARG A 80 10.92 12.98 7.50
N LYS A 81 10.02 12.08 7.09
CA LYS A 81 9.57 11.98 5.70
C LYS A 81 8.85 13.23 5.22
N GLN A 82 8.00 13.83 6.07
CA GLN A 82 7.36 15.12 5.81
C GLN A 82 8.41 16.23 5.63
N ALA A 83 9.44 16.28 6.49
CA ALA A 83 10.52 17.25 6.38
C ALA A 83 11.34 17.07 5.09
N ASP A 84 11.73 15.83 4.76
CA ASP A 84 12.45 15.50 3.52
C ASP A 84 11.62 15.86 2.29
N PHE A 85 10.31 15.59 2.31
CA PHE A 85 9.37 15.94 1.24
C PHE A 85 9.31 17.45 1.01
N VAL A 86 9.21 18.24 2.08
CA VAL A 86 9.17 19.72 2.01
C VAL A 86 10.53 20.31 1.64
N LYS A 87 11.62 19.71 2.12
CA LYS A 87 12.99 20.11 1.78
C LYS A 87 13.23 20.03 0.28
N ILE A 88 12.86 18.93 -0.36
CA ILE A 88 13.00 18.76 -1.82
C ILE A 88 12.23 19.85 -2.58
N ILE A 89 11.04 20.24 -2.11
CA ILE A 89 10.24 21.30 -2.74
C ILE A 89 10.99 22.65 -2.69
N HIS A 90 11.54 23.00 -1.53
CA HIS A 90 12.25 24.27 -1.36
C HIS A 90 13.65 24.31 -1.99
N GLU A 91 14.34 23.17 -2.08
CA GLU A 91 15.67 23.10 -2.72
C GLU A 91 15.57 23.20 -4.25
N ASN A 92 14.46 22.77 -4.85
CA ASN A 92 14.28 22.74 -6.29
C ASN A 92 13.31 23.80 -6.83
N GLY A 93 12.59 24.52 -5.97
CA GLY A 93 11.63 25.54 -6.35
C GLY A 93 11.94 26.89 -5.70
N LYS A 94 11.81 27.96 -6.46
CA LYS A 94 11.77 29.32 -5.92
C LYS A 94 10.33 29.72 -5.61
N GLU A 95 10.14 30.76 -4.80
CA GLU A 95 8.81 31.35 -4.61
C GLU A 95 8.24 31.80 -5.97
N GLY A 96 7.00 31.39 -6.25
CA GLY A 96 6.35 31.45 -7.56
C GLY A 96 6.31 30.11 -8.30
N GLU A 97 7.13 29.13 -7.89
CA GLU A 97 7.26 27.80 -8.52
C GLU A 97 7.04 26.64 -7.54
N LEU A 98 6.87 26.90 -6.23
CA LEU A 98 6.80 25.86 -5.20
C LEU A 98 5.63 24.90 -5.43
N THR A 99 4.49 25.43 -5.87
CA THR A 99 3.29 24.67 -6.21
C THR A 99 3.54 23.69 -7.36
N ASP A 100 4.41 24.05 -8.31
CA ASP A 100 4.77 23.19 -9.44
C ASP A 100 5.70 22.04 -9.01
N ILE A 101 6.65 22.31 -8.11
CA ILE A 101 7.51 21.26 -7.55
C ILE A 101 6.70 20.31 -6.66
N PHE A 102 5.77 20.84 -5.86
CA PHE A 102 4.82 20.02 -5.09
C PHE A 102 4.02 19.09 -6.01
N ALA A 103 3.48 19.59 -7.12
CA ALA A 103 2.74 18.80 -8.09
C ALA A 103 3.56 17.63 -8.65
N GLN A 104 4.83 17.87 -9.03
CA GLN A 104 5.75 16.84 -9.55
C GLN A 104 6.06 15.74 -8.52
N ARG A 105 6.05 16.08 -7.22
CA ARG A 105 6.20 15.10 -6.13
C ARG A 105 4.96 14.25 -5.92
N ILE A 106 3.78 14.78 -6.21
CA ILE A 106 2.51 14.07 -6.03
C ILE A 106 2.18 13.18 -7.23
N PHE A 107 2.12 13.75 -8.44
CA PHE A 107 1.73 13.04 -9.66
C PHE A 107 2.81 13.15 -10.74
N HIS A 108 2.83 12.17 -11.64
CA HIS A 108 3.84 12.06 -12.68
C HIS A 108 3.64 13.11 -13.78
N GLU A 109 4.66 13.96 -13.96
CA GLU A 109 4.87 14.79 -15.14
C GLU A 109 6.22 14.39 -15.76
N ASN A 110 6.31 14.26 -17.08
CA ASN A 110 7.58 13.83 -17.68
C ASN A 110 8.68 14.88 -17.47
N GLY A 111 9.79 14.48 -16.85
CA GLY A 111 10.77 15.46 -16.38
C GLY A 111 10.57 15.96 -14.96
N SER A 112 9.63 15.35 -14.21
CA SER A 112 9.50 15.61 -12.77
C SER A 112 10.80 15.33 -12.04
N ILE A 113 11.10 16.18 -11.07
CA ILE A 113 12.18 15.98 -10.10
C ILE A 113 11.83 14.76 -9.24
N GLY A 114 12.75 13.79 -9.19
CA GLY A 114 12.56 12.61 -8.32
C GLY A 114 11.37 11.74 -8.71
N VAL A 115 10.99 10.81 -7.84
CA VAL A 115 9.90 9.87 -8.15
C VAL A 115 8.60 10.30 -7.47
N SER A 116 7.54 10.49 -8.26
CA SER A 116 6.24 10.92 -7.76
C SER A 116 5.53 9.84 -6.94
N VAL A 117 4.64 10.27 -6.03
CA VAL A 117 3.79 9.34 -5.25
C VAL A 117 2.90 8.48 -6.16
N GLU A 118 2.39 9.03 -7.28
CA GLU A 118 1.69 8.26 -8.32
C GLU A 118 2.53 7.08 -8.83
N ASN A 119 3.79 7.32 -9.22
CA ASN A 119 4.68 6.25 -9.67
C ASN A 119 4.96 5.21 -8.59
N LYS A 120 5.14 5.64 -7.34
CA LYS A 120 5.32 4.71 -6.20
C LYS A 120 4.10 3.82 -5.99
N ILE A 121 2.89 4.39 -6.09
CA ILE A 121 1.62 3.65 -6.02
C ILE A 121 1.53 2.62 -7.14
N GLU A 122 1.80 3.03 -8.39
CA GLU A 122 1.72 2.15 -9.56
C GLU A 122 2.78 1.04 -9.54
N ALA A 123 3.99 1.37 -9.10
CA ALA A 123 5.09 0.43 -8.93
C ALA A 123 4.76 -0.65 -7.90
N GLU A 124 4.32 -0.25 -6.71
CA GLU A 124 3.95 -1.19 -5.65
C GLU A 124 2.74 -2.03 -6.03
N THR A 125 1.75 -1.42 -6.69
CA THR A 125 0.59 -2.14 -7.23
C THR A 125 1.02 -3.20 -8.24
N THR A 126 1.91 -2.85 -9.18
CA THR A 126 2.40 -3.80 -10.18
C THR A 126 3.17 -4.92 -9.50
N LYS A 127 4.10 -4.59 -8.60
CA LYS A 127 4.95 -5.54 -7.87
C LYS A 127 4.14 -6.61 -7.13
N TYR A 128 3.20 -6.20 -6.29
CA TYR A 128 2.39 -7.12 -5.50
C TYR A 128 1.57 -8.08 -6.35
N MET A 129 1.12 -7.60 -7.49
CA MET A 129 0.19 -8.33 -8.32
C MET A 129 0.89 -9.21 -9.36
N SER A 130 2.09 -8.81 -9.78
CA SER A 130 3.06 -9.69 -10.41
C SER A 130 3.47 -10.82 -9.47
N GLY A 131 3.74 -10.52 -8.19
CA GLY A 131 4.04 -11.54 -7.18
C GLY A 131 2.90 -12.53 -6.96
N LEU A 132 1.65 -12.06 -6.95
CA LEU A 132 0.47 -12.92 -6.94
C LEU A 132 0.42 -13.82 -8.19
N SER A 133 0.71 -13.28 -9.37
CA SER A 133 0.75 -14.04 -10.63
C SER A 133 1.86 -15.10 -10.62
N GLU A 134 2.99 -14.81 -9.97
CA GLU A 134 4.12 -15.72 -9.80
C GLU A 134 3.84 -16.85 -8.79
N ALA A 135 3.11 -16.58 -7.71
CA ALA A 135 2.70 -17.61 -6.75
C ALA A 135 1.85 -18.73 -7.40
N ILE A 136 1.28 -18.44 -8.57
CA ILE A 136 0.45 -19.34 -9.39
C ILE A 136 1.31 -20.10 -10.45
N LYS A 137 2.64 -20.16 -10.24
CA LYS A 137 3.72 -20.55 -11.19
C LYS A 137 3.55 -21.90 -11.93
N ASN A 138 2.64 -22.77 -11.51
CA ASN A 138 2.61 -24.17 -11.98
C ASN A 138 1.73 -24.44 -13.22
N TYR A 139 1.06 -23.46 -13.83
CA TYR A 139 -0.05 -23.79 -14.75
C TYR A 139 -0.05 -23.19 -16.17
N GLY A 140 1.04 -22.57 -16.64
CA GLY A 140 1.22 -22.22 -18.06
C GLY A 140 0.19 -21.24 -18.67
N ASP A 141 0.22 -21.07 -20.01
CA ASP A 141 -0.61 -20.11 -20.75
C ASP A 141 -2.11 -20.46 -20.79
N THR A 142 -2.50 -21.67 -20.38
CA THR A 142 -3.89 -22.16 -20.29
C THR A 142 -4.67 -21.59 -19.09
N HIS A 143 -4.01 -20.88 -18.18
CA HIS A 143 -4.62 -20.37 -16.94
C HIS A 143 -5.41 -19.06 -17.09
N TYR A 144 -5.21 -18.33 -18.19
CA TYR A 144 -6.00 -17.14 -18.48
C TYR A 144 -7.50 -17.45 -18.54
N GLY A 145 -7.90 -18.67 -18.93
CA GLY A 145 -9.30 -19.12 -18.88
C GLY A 145 -9.84 -19.28 -17.45
N PHE A 146 -9.03 -19.76 -16.50
CA PHE A 146 -9.43 -20.03 -15.11
C PHE A 146 -9.72 -18.74 -14.33
N LEU A 147 -8.84 -17.75 -14.42
CA LEU A 147 -9.07 -16.40 -13.85
C LEU A 147 -10.14 -15.61 -14.62
N GLN A 148 -10.77 -16.19 -15.63
CA GLN A 148 -11.83 -15.57 -16.43
C GLN A 148 -13.15 -16.35 -16.38
N ASP A 149 -13.20 -17.47 -15.65
CA ASP A 149 -14.40 -18.27 -15.43
C ASP A 149 -15.05 -17.85 -14.10
N PRO A 150 -16.26 -17.24 -14.12
CA PRO A 150 -16.95 -16.83 -12.91
C PRO A 150 -17.15 -17.98 -11.90
N SER A 151 -17.36 -19.22 -12.38
CA SER A 151 -17.56 -20.38 -11.51
C SER A 151 -16.27 -20.76 -10.75
N LYS A 152 -15.09 -20.49 -11.33
CA LYS A 152 -13.80 -20.70 -10.67
C LYS A 152 -13.44 -19.60 -9.68
N HIS A 153 -13.99 -18.40 -9.86
CA HIS A 153 -13.82 -17.29 -8.90
C HIS A 153 -14.50 -17.57 -7.56
N GLU A 154 -15.65 -18.22 -7.59
CA GLU A 154 -16.36 -18.65 -6.38
C GLU A 154 -15.53 -19.67 -5.59
N LEU A 155 -14.88 -20.63 -6.27
CA LEU A 155 -14.00 -21.60 -5.62
C LEU A 155 -12.82 -20.93 -4.92
N ILE A 156 -12.21 -19.92 -5.55
CA ILE A 156 -11.11 -19.17 -4.92
C ILE A 156 -11.61 -18.45 -3.66
N VAL A 157 -12.79 -17.82 -3.71
CA VAL A 157 -13.38 -17.16 -2.54
C VAL A 157 -13.63 -18.17 -1.41
N LYS A 158 -14.14 -19.36 -1.72
CA LYS A 158 -14.35 -20.44 -0.75
C LYS A 158 -13.03 -20.90 -0.11
N GLU A 159 -11.98 -21.10 -0.89
CA GLU A 159 -10.66 -21.46 -0.36
C GLU A 159 -10.06 -20.34 0.52
N ILE A 160 -10.26 -19.05 0.18
CA ILE A 160 -9.85 -17.93 1.05
C ILE A 160 -10.60 -17.96 2.41
N TRP A 161 -11.85 -18.39 2.40
CA TRP A 161 -12.65 -18.60 3.62
C TRP A 161 -12.22 -19.83 4.44
N GLY A 162 -11.33 -20.66 3.90
CA GLY A 162 -10.87 -21.91 4.51
C GLY A 162 -11.79 -23.10 4.21
N GLU A 163 -12.75 -22.96 3.29
CA GLU A 163 -13.59 -24.05 2.82
C GLU A 163 -12.82 -24.87 1.77
N HIS A 164 -12.65 -26.16 2.02
CA HIS A 164 -11.96 -27.05 1.07
C HIS A 164 -12.84 -27.37 -0.13
N THR A 165 -12.48 -26.83 -1.30
CA THR A 165 -13.20 -27.02 -2.56
C THR A 165 -12.73 -28.24 -3.35
N GLY A 166 -11.55 -28.77 -3.03
CA GLY A 166 -10.91 -29.86 -3.78
C GLY A 166 -10.21 -29.41 -5.07
N ASP A 167 -10.32 -28.13 -5.45
CA ASP A 167 -9.63 -27.56 -6.61
C ASP A 167 -8.25 -27.03 -6.19
N LYS A 168 -7.19 -27.78 -6.57
CA LYS A 168 -5.80 -27.41 -6.27
C LYS A 168 -5.43 -26.02 -6.77
N THR A 169 -5.96 -25.63 -7.93
CA THR A 169 -5.68 -24.31 -8.51
C THR A 169 -6.32 -23.21 -7.69
N ALA A 170 -7.59 -23.37 -7.31
CA ALA A 170 -8.30 -22.40 -6.47
C ALA A 170 -7.58 -22.19 -5.13
N LYS A 171 -7.09 -23.29 -4.53
CA LYS A 171 -6.32 -23.26 -3.28
C LYS A 171 -5.00 -22.48 -3.43
N GLU A 172 -4.20 -22.78 -4.45
CA GLU A 172 -2.92 -22.08 -4.68
C GLU A 172 -3.12 -20.57 -4.92
N ILE A 173 -4.16 -20.19 -5.67
CA ILE A 173 -4.51 -18.78 -5.88
C ILE A 173 -4.94 -18.13 -4.55
N ALA A 174 -5.78 -18.80 -3.76
CA ALA A 174 -6.22 -18.32 -2.45
C ALA A 174 -5.05 -18.11 -1.48
N ASP A 175 -4.11 -19.06 -1.42
CA ASP A 175 -2.88 -18.96 -0.62
C ASP A 175 -2.01 -17.78 -1.06
N GLY A 176 -1.91 -17.53 -2.39
CA GLY A 176 -1.26 -16.36 -2.95
C GLY A 176 -1.88 -15.04 -2.48
N TYR A 177 -3.22 -14.92 -2.54
CA TYR A 177 -3.92 -13.73 -2.04
C TYR A 177 -3.74 -13.53 -0.54
N LYS A 178 -3.78 -14.62 0.25
CA LYS A 178 -3.57 -14.56 1.69
C LYS A 178 -2.17 -14.06 2.03
N LYS A 179 -1.14 -14.58 1.35
CA LYS A 179 0.25 -14.16 1.54
C LYS A 179 0.45 -12.67 1.20
N VAL A 180 -0.03 -12.23 0.04
CA VAL A 180 0.08 -10.82 -0.37
C VAL A 180 -0.71 -9.92 0.57
N GLY A 181 -1.91 -10.35 0.97
CA GLY A 181 -2.73 -9.60 1.93
C GLY A 181 -2.03 -9.45 3.27
N ASP A 182 -1.48 -10.53 3.82
CA ASP A 182 -0.73 -10.51 5.09
C ASP A 182 0.42 -9.51 5.07
N GLU A 183 1.18 -9.46 3.97
CA GLU A 183 2.28 -8.52 3.81
C GLU A 183 1.79 -7.06 3.75
N VAL A 184 0.79 -6.78 2.92
CA VAL A 184 0.26 -5.41 2.75
C VAL A 184 -0.45 -4.93 4.03
N PHE A 185 -1.18 -5.78 4.74
CA PHE A 185 -1.79 -5.44 6.03
C PHE A 185 -0.73 -5.16 7.10
N ALA A 186 0.33 -5.95 7.16
CA ALA A 186 1.43 -5.68 8.09
C ALA A 186 2.08 -4.32 7.81
N ARG A 187 2.27 -3.94 6.54
CA ARG A 187 2.74 -2.59 6.17
C ARG A 187 1.75 -1.50 6.52
N ALA A 188 0.45 -1.73 6.35
CA ALA A 188 -0.59 -0.79 6.73
C ALA A 188 -0.57 -0.51 8.24
N GLU A 189 -0.45 -1.55 9.07
CA GLU A 189 -0.32 -1.41 10.52
C GLU A 189 0.94 -0.63 10.91
N ARG A 190 2.10 -0.98 10.33
CA ARG A 190 3.38 -0.27 10.56
C ARG A 190 3.34 1.20 10.16
N SER A 191 2.71 1.51 9.04
CA SER A 191 2.53 2.90 8.57
C SER A 191 1.49 3.69 9.36
N GLY A 192 0.78 3.05 10.28
CA GLY A 192 -0.22 3.66 11.16
C GLY A 192 -1.59 3.85 10.57
N LEU A 193 -1.86 3.17 9.46
CA LEU A 193 -3.22 3.07 8.95
C LEU A 193 -4.04 2.25 9.93
N ALA A 194 -5.22 2.75 10.23
CA ALA A 194 -6.18 1.99 11.00
C ALA A 194 -6.83 0.94 10.09
N VAL A 195 -6.21 -0.23 10.05
CA VAL A 195 -6.69 -1.42 9.34
C VAL A 195 -7.05 -2.50 10.36
N THR A 196 -7.95 -3.40 9.99
CA THR A 196 -8.18 -4.62 10.76
C THR A 196 -7.98 -5.82 9.87
N LYS A 197 -6.94 -6.60 10.17
CA LYS A 197 -6.69 -7.88 9.51
C LYS A 197 -7.83 -8.85 9.85
N ARG A 198 -8.41 -9.47 8.82
CA ARG A 198 -9.36 -10.58 8.95
C ARG A 198 -8.68 -11.85 8.49
N ASP A 199 -8.87 -12.94 9.23
CA ASP A 199 -8.37 -14.26 8.82
C ASP A 199 -8.98 -14.71 7.48
N ARG A 200 -10.16 -14.20 7.15
CA ARG A 200 -10.96 -14.49 5.95
C ARG A 200 -11.24 -13.22 5.15
N TYR A 201 -10.18 -12.47 4.79
CA TYR A 201 -10.35 -11.19 4.11
C TYR A 201 -10.75 -11.38 2.64
N VAL A 202 -12.04 -11.24 2.37
CA VAL A 202 -12.58 -11.03 1.02
C VAL A 202 -13.26 -9.67 1.00
N SER A 203 -12.94 -8.86 0.01
CA SER A 203 -13.49 -7.51 -0.09
C SER A 203 -15.00 -7.50 -0.28
N GLN A 204 -15.67 -6.48 0.24
CA GLN A 204 -17.13 -6.31 0.18
C GLN A 204 -17.53 -5.04 -0.62
N PRO A 205 -17.03 -4.84 -1.86
CA PRO A 205 -17.38 -3.64 -2.59
C PRO A 205 -18.86 -3.69 -2.97
N ALA A 206 -19.62 -2.70 -2.52
CA ALA A 206 -21.02 -2.55 -2.86
C ALA A 206 -21.20 -1.51 -3.98
N ASN A 207 -22.19 -1.72 -4.84
CA ASN A 207 -22.67 -0.77 -5.83
C ASN A 207 -23.80 0.08 -5.20
N PRO A 208 -23.57 1.39 -4.96
CA PRO A 208 -24.55 2.27 -4.36
C PRO A 208 -25.90 2.28 -5.10
N GLU A 209 -25.89 2.17 -6.43
CA GLU A 209 -27.11 2.17 -7.25
C GLU A 209 -27.99 0.95 -6.97
N LYS A 210 -27.39 -0.25 -6.88
CA LYS A 210 -28.13 -1.49 -6.53
C LYS A 210 -28.73 -1.42 -5.13
N VAL A 211 -27.97 -0.88 -4.19
CA VAL A 211 -28.38 -0.72 -2.79
C VAL A 211 -29.50 0.32 -2.66
N LEU A 212 -29.42 1.44 -3.40
CA LEU A 212 -30.45 2.46 -3.46
C LEU A 212 -31.75 1.94 -4.09
N ILE A 213 -31.66 1.22 -5.22
CA ILE A 213 -32.82 0.64 -5.92
C ILE A 213 -33.57 -0.36 -5.03
N ARG A 214 -32.85 -1.20 -4.27
CA ARG A 214 -33.48 -2.16 -3.35
C ARG A 214 -34.22 -1.47 -2.19
N GLY A 215 -33.73 -0.31 -1.76
CA GLY A 215 -34.22 0.38 -0.57
C GLY A 215 -33.65 -0.20 0.75
N LYS A 216 -33.73 0.58 1.82
CA LYS A 216 -33.13 0.28 3.13
C LYS A 216 -33.64 -1.03 3.73
N GLU A 217 -34.96 -1.17 3.87
CA GLU A 217 -35.58 -2.38 4.45
C GLU A 217 -35.25 -3.63 3.64
N GLY A 218 -35.36 -3.54 2.31
CA GLY A 218 -35.02 -4.66 1.43
C GLY A 218 -33.55 -5.09 1.54
N PHE A 219 -32.63 -4.14 1.73
CA PHE A 219 -31.23 -4.44 1.99
C PHE A 219 -31.00 -5.10 3.35
N ILE A 220 -31.68 -4.61 4.39
CA ILE A 220 -31.60 -5.21 5.74
C ILE A 220 -32.06 -6.66 5.68
N ASP A 221 -33.23 -6.92 5.09
CA ASP A 221 -33.81 -8.26 5.03
C ASP A 221 -32.95 -9.24 4.22
N ASP A 222 -32.31 -8.77 3.14
CA ASP A 222 -31.44 -9.61 2.31
C ASP A 222 -30.11 -9.96 2.98
N VAL A 223 -29.61 -9.11 3.90
CA VAL A 223 -28.25 -9.21 4.45
C VAL A 223 -28.23 -9.77 5.87
N ILE A 224 -29.22 -9.44 6.71
CA ILE A 224 -29.16 -9.71 8.15
C ILE A 224 -29.02 -11.21 8.47
N GLY A 225 -29.70 -12.07 7.71
CA GLY A 225 -29.64 -13.53 7.87
C GLY A 225 -28.31 -14.17 7.42
N ASP A 226 -27.50 -13.42 6.67
CA ASP A 226 -26.21 -13.87 6.13
C ASP A 226 -25.03 -13.51 7.06
N LEU A 227 -25.29 -12.83 8.18
CA LEU A 227 -24.28 -12.37 9.13
C LEU A 227 -23.97 -13.37 10.25
N ASP A 228 -22.71 -13.40 10.70
CA ASP A 228 -22.30 -14.13 11.90
C ASP A 228 -22.60 -13.31 13.15
N MET A 229 -23.70 -13.65 13.81
CA MET A 229 -24.17 -12.97 15.03
C MET A 229 -23.15 -13.01 16.17
N ASN A 230 -22.21 -13.97 16.18
CA ASN A 230 -21.19 -14.06 17.23
C ASN A 230 -20.16 -12.94 17.19
N GLU A 231 -20.01 -12.27 16.03
CA GLU A 231 -19.08 -11.16 15.85
C GLU A 231 -19.64 -9.82 16.34
N TYR A 232 -20.94 -9.75 16.64
CA TYR A 232 -21.62 -8.54 17.10
C TYR A 232 -21.95 -8.66 18.59
N ARG A 233 -20.99 -8.22 19.42
CA ARG A 233 -21.09 -8.29 20.88
C ARG A 233 -20.77 -6.95 21.51
N HIS A 234 -21.51 -6.65 22.57
CA HIS A 234 -21.24 -5.54 23.47
C HIS A 234 -19.91 -5.72 24.20
N ILE A 235 -19.45 -4.63 24.82
CA ILE A 235 -18.16 -4.60 25.54
C ILE A 235 -18.14 -5.63 26.68
N ASP A 236 -19.27 -5.86 27.33
CA ASP A 236 -19.50 -6.85 28.39
C ASP A 236 -19.60 -8.30 27.88
N GLY A 237 -19.76 -8.51 26.56
CA GLY A 237 -19.81 -9.82 25.91
C GLY A 237 -21.22 -10.30 25.54
N GLU A 238 -22.26 -9.53 25.89
CA GLU A 238 -23.63 -9.80 25.44
C GLU A 238 -23.74 -9.64 23.92
N MET A 239 -24.59 -10.44 23.28
CA MET A 239 -24.80 -10.35 21.83
C MET A 239 -25.73 -9.18 21.51
N PHE A 240 -25.58 -8.57 20.34
CA PHE A 240 -26.54 -7.58 19.87
C PHE A 240 -27.94 -8.21 19.77
N SER A 241 -28.94 -7.44 20.16
CA SER A 241 -30.35 -7.77 19.93
C SER A 241 -30.70 -7.69 18.44
N GLU A 242 -31.85 -8.24 18.06
CA GLU A 242 -32.32 -8.19 16.66
C GLU A 242 -32.50 -6.74 16.18
N GLU A 243 -33.02 -5.86 17.04
CA GLU A 243 -33.20 -4.44 16.73
C GLU A 243 -31.85 -3.73 16.53
N GLU A 244 -30.89 -3.96 17.43
CA GLU A 244 -29.52 -3.41 17.29
C GLU A 244 -28.82 -3.92 16.03
N MET A 245 -29.09 -5.16 15.62
CA MET A 245 -28.57 -5.72 14.37
C MET A 245 -29.21 -5.07 13.14
N ARG A 246 -30.54 -4.85 13.16
CA ARG A 246 -31.23 -4.13 12.08
C ARG A 246 -30.72 -2.69 11.96
N ASP A 247 -30.49 -2.02 13.08
CA ASP A 247 -29.92 -0.67 13.12
C ASP A 247 -28.50 -0.64 12.53
N PHE A 248 -27.64 -1.58 12.95
CA PHE A 248 -26.28 -1.69 12.41
C PHE A 248 -26.26 -1.90 10.88
N VAL A 249 -27.10 -2.81 10.37
CA VAL A 249 -27.20 -3.05 8.92
C VAL A 249 -27.83 -1.84 8.20
N GLY A 250 -28.77 -1.16 8.85
CA GLY A 250 -29.34 0.10 8.38
C GLY A 250 -28.30 1.22 8.26
N GLU A 251 -27.38 1.37 9.21
CA GLU A 251 -26.26 2.31 9.13
C GLU A 251 -25.25 1.94 8.02
N ALA A 252 -25.04 0.64 7.79
CA ALA A 252 -24.24 0.16 6.67
C ALA A 252 -24.89 0.55 5.33
N TRP A 253 -26.21 0.41 5.20
CA TRP A 253 -26.97 0.88 4.04
C TRP A 253 -26.80 2.38 3.81
N GLU A 254 -26.98 3.21 4.84
CA GLU A 254 -26.82 4.68 4.74
C GLU A 254 -25.42 5.05 4.22
N THR A 255 -24.40 4.35 4.72
CA THR A 255 -23.02 4.58 4.30
C THR A 255 -22.79 4.18 2.84
N ILE A 256 -23.31 3.02 2.42
CA ILE A 256 -23.14 2.50 1.05
C ILE A 256 -23.92 3.33 0.04
N ALA A 257 -25.20 3.58 0.31
CA ALA A 257 -26.13 4.30 -0.55
C ALA A 257 -25.61 5.70 -0.91
N HIS A 258 -24.96 6.37 0.04
CA HIS A 258 -24.45 7.73 -0.13
C HIS A 258 -22.95 7.79 -0.45
N GLY A 259 -22.31 6.65 -0.71
CA GLY A 259 -20.86 6.56 -0.97
C GLY A 259 -19.98 7.07 0.18
N GLY A 260 -20.52 7.11 1.41
CA GLY A 260 -19.86 7.62 2.61
C GLY A 260 -19.91 9.13 2.82
N ARG A 261 -20.58 9.90 1.93
CA ARG A 261 -20.60 11.38 1.98
C ARG A 261 -21.56 11.99 3.02
N ASN A 262 -22.39 11.18 3.67
CA ASN A 262 -23.41 11.63 4.65
C ASN A 262 -22.88 11.89 6.09
N LYS A 263 -21.59 11.70 6.38
CA LYS A 263 -21.06 11.89 7.75
C LYS A 263 -20.58 13.35 7.98
N PRO A 264 -21.10 14.09 8.99
CA PRO A 264 -20.80 15.51 9.19
C PRO A 264 -19.32 15.80 9.57
N ILE A 265 -18.87 17.01 9.23
CA ILE A 265 -17.47 17.49 9.33
C ILE A 265 -16.96 17.63 10.77
N ALA A 266 -17.85 17.71 11.77
CA ALA A 266 -17.49 18.08 13.15
C ALA A 266 -16.85 16.95 13.99
N ASP A 267 -17.02 15.68 13.61
CA ASP A 267 -16.45 14.52 14.34
C ASP A 267 -15.09 14.04 13.80
N ALA A 268 -14.32 14.97 13.22
CA ALA A 268 -13.05 14.77 12.50
C ALA A 268 -11.85 14.28 13.35
N LYS A 269 -12.07 13.51 14.41
CA LYS A 269 -11.01 12.69 15.03
C LYS A 269 -10.87 11.31 14.39
N TYR A 270 -11.83 10.89 13.56
CA TYR A 270 -11.79 9.60 12.87
C TYR A 270 -12.14 9.76 11.39
N SER A 271 -11.13 10.12 10.58
CA SER A 271 -10.95 9.84 9.14
C SER A 271 -12.23 9.88 8.26
N ARG A 272 -12.25 10.84 7.32
CA ARG A 272 -13.02 10.78 6.08
C ARG A 272 -12.75 9.44 5.38
N SER A 273 -13.59 8.45 5.60
CA SER A 273 -13.61 7.27 4.74
C SER A 273 -14.89 7.31 3.93
N ASN A 274 -14.85 8.03 2.81
CA ASN A 274 -15.70 7.69 1.67
C ASN A 274 -15.53 6.20 1.38
N PHE A 275 -16.54 5.56 0.79
CA PHE A 275 -16.44 4.18 0.33
C PHE A 275 -15.25 4.09 -0.66
N GLY A 276 -14.10 3.54 -0.23
CA GLY A 276 -12.87 3.47 -1.01
C GLY A 276 -11.75 4.49 -0.69
N GLY A 277 -11.90 5.33 0.35
CA GLY A 277 -10.86 6.23 0.86
C GLY A 277 -9.85 5.57 1.81
N ILE A 278 -8.78 6.29 2.17
CA ILE A 278 -7.74 5.81 3.09
C ILE A 278 -8.37 5.46 4.45
N GLY A 279 -8.17 4.23 4.92
CA GLY A 279 -8.73 3.76 6.19
C GLY A 279 -10.10 3.09 6.11
N SER A 280 -10.62 2.79 4.91
CA SER A 280 -11.87 2.02 4.71
C SER A 280 -11.82 0.56 5.20
N PHE A 281 -10.72 0.12 5.81
CA PHE A 281 -10.43 -1.27 6.18
C PHE A 281 -10.64 -1.56 7.68
N LYS A 282 -11.37 -0.70 8.41
CA LYS A 282 -11.70 -0.89 9.84
C LYS A 282 -12.82 -1.92 10.04
N LYS A 283 -12.67 -2.82 11.03
CA LYS A 283 -13.65 -3.86 11.39
C LYS A 283 -15.03 -3.32 11.78
N GLU A 284 -15.08 -2.19 12.49
CA GLU A 284 -16.32 -1.57 13.02
C GLU A 284 -17.33 -1.16 11.93
N ARG A 285 -16.96 -1.23 10.65
CA ARG A 285 -17.77 -0.76 9.51
C ARG A 285 -18.03 -1.84 8.46
N GLN A 286 -17.79 -3.11 8.79
CA GLN A 286 -17.85 -4.23 7.84
C GLN A 286 -18.85 -5.30 8.27
N LEU A 287 -19.56 -5.84 7.27
CA LEU A 287 -20.48 -6.95 7.44
C LEU A 287 -19.67 -8.23 7.69
N ASN A 288 -19.86 -8.88 8.82
CA ASN A 288 -19.27 -10.17 9.13
C ASN A 288 -20.22 -11.28 8.68
N PHE A 289 -19.93 -11.92 7.54
CA PHE A 289 -20.74 -13.01 7.00
C PHE A 289 -20.47 -14.33 7.73
N VAL A 290 -21.45 -15.23 7.74
CA VAL A 290 -21.34 -16.55 8.39
C VAL A 290 -20.43 -17.52 7.62
N ASN A 291 -20.43 -17.46 6.28
CA ASN A 291 -19.64 -18.33 5.41
C ASN A 291 -19.37 -17.70 4.03
N ALA A 292 -18.62 -18.39 3.16
CA ALA A 292 -18.30 -17.90 1.83
C ALA A 292 -19.54 -17.71 0.95
N ASP A 293 -20.51 -18.63 1.05
CA ASP A 293 -21.74 -18.59 0.26
C ASP A 293 -22.59 -17.35 0.57
N ALA A 294 -22.71 -16.97 1.84
CA ALA A 294 -23.36 -15.74 2.29
C ALA A 294 -22.69 -14.50 1.69
N GLN A 295 -21.36 -14.44 1.73
CA GLN A 295 -20.63 -13.33 1.11
C GLN A 295 -20.78 -13.30 -0.42
N LEU A 296 -20.74 -14.46 -1.09
CA LEU A 296 -20.93 -14.55 -2.53
C LEU A 296 -22.34 -14.12 -2.95
N ARG A 297 -23.37 -14.46 -2.16
CA ARG A 297 -24.74 -13.93 -2.35
C ARG A 297 -24.78 -12.42 -2.24
N TYR A 298 -24.17 -11.85 -1.20
CA TYR A 298 -24.05 -10.39 -1.05
C TYR A 298 -23.36 -9.74 -2.25
N LEU A 299 -22.24 -10.29 -2.72
CA LEU A 299 -21.52 -9.76 -3.90
C LEU A 299 -22.34 -9.89 -5.18
N LYS A 300 -23.19 -10.92 -5.32
CA LYS A 300 -24.07 -11.09 -6.46
C LYS A 300 -25.20 -10.05 -6.46
N LEU A 301 -25.82 -9.82 -5.32
CA LEU A 301 -26.93 -8.86 -5.15
C LEU A 301 -26.45 -7.41 -5.21
N TYR A 302 -25.39 -7.10 -4.47
CA TYR A 302 -24.98 -5.72 -4.20
C TYR A 302 -23.56 -5.41 -4.67
N GLY A 303 -22.81 -6.37 -5.18
CA GLY A 303 -21.43 -6.15 -5.61
C GLY A 303 -21.29 -5.13 -6.74
N GLN A 304 -20.14 -4.46 -6.76
CA GLN A 304 -19.67 -3.74 -7.93
C GLN A 304 -19.63 -4.66 -9.15
N GLU A 305 -19.97 -4.12 -10.33
CA GLU A 305 -19.95 -4.86 -11.59
C GLU A 305 -18.55 -5.45 -11.86
N GLY A 306 -18.49 -6.71 -12.27
CA GLY A 306 -17.25 -7.48 -12.41
C GLY A 306 -17.27 -8.75 -11.58
N THR A 307 -16.18 -9.51 -11.61
CA THR A 307 -16.11 -10.78 -10.87
C THR A 307 -15.63 -10.59 -9.42
N PRO A 308 -15.90 -11.54 -8.50
CA PRO A 308 -15.38 -11.48 -7.12
C PRO A 308 -13.86 -11.26 -7.05
N ILE A 309 -13.11 -11.84 -7.99
CA ILE A 309 -11.66 -11.69 -8.10
C ILE A 309 -11.24 -10.31 -8.60
N GLU A 310 -11.95 -9.72 -9.55
CA GLU A 310 -11.71 -8.34 -9.99
C GLU A 310 -11.95 -7.35 -8.84
N ASN A 311 -13.02 -7.58 -8.08
CA ASN A 311 -13.38 -6.83 -6.87
C ASN A 311 -12.32 -6.96 -5.77
N LEU A 312 -11.79 -8.16 -5.54
CA LEU A 312 -10.70 -8.41 -4.60
C LEU A 312 -9.42 -7.67 -5.01
N ASN A 313 -9.03 -7.79 -6.28
CA ASN A 313 -7.88 -7.08 -6.85
C ASN A 313 -8.00 -5.56 -6.70
N ASN A 314 -9.15 -4.99 -7.04
CA ASN A 314 -9.41 -3.56 -6.89
C ASN A 314 -9.28 -3.12 -5.43
N SER A 315 -9.75 -3.95 -4.50
CA SER A 315 -9.65 -3.68 -3.06
C SER A 315 -8.21 -3.72 -2.55
N PHE A 316 -7.40 -4.68 -3.01
CA PHE A 316 -5.96 -4.70 -2.73
C PHE A 316 -5.24 -3.49 -3.33
N LYS A 317 -5.55 -3.09 -4.56
CA LYS A 317 -5.00 -1.86 -5.17
C LYS A 317 -5.30 -0.63 -4.31
N ARG A 318 -6.53 -0.52 -3.76
CA ARG A 318 -6.89 0.56 -2.82
C ARG A 318 -6.07 0.50 -1.53
N LEU A 319 -5.84 -0.70 -0.98
CA LEU A 319 -5.05 -0.88 0.23
C LEU A 319 -3.58 -0.50 -0.01
N VAL A 320 -2.95 -1.04 -1.06
CA VAL A 320 -1.57 -0.70 -1.45
C VAL A 320 -1.41 0.81 -1.63
N ARG A 321 -2.36 1.46 -2.31
CA ARG A 321 -2.37 2.91 -2.46
C ARG A 321 -2.38 3.64 -1.12
N SER A 322 -3.24 3.20 -0.20
CA SER A 322 -3.35 3.78 1.14
C SER A 322 -2.04 3.62 1.91
N VAL A 323 -1.43 2.43 1.84
CA VAL A 323 -0.12 2.12 2.46
C VAL A 323 0.95 3.07 1.94
N VAL A 324 1.07 3.21 0.61
CA VAL A 324 2.08 4.10 0.02
C VAL A 324 1.86 5.55 0.46
N TRP A 325 0.63 6.07 0.41
CA TRP A 325 0.34 7.42 0.92
C TRP A 325 0.75 7.59 2.38
N SER A 326 0.45 6.60 3.23
CA SER A 326 0.77 6.64 4.65
C SER A 326 2.27 6.57 4.91
N GLU A 327 2.98 5.74 4.14
CA GLU A 327 4.44 5.60 4.24
C GLU A 327 5.20 6.82 3.74
N GLU A 328 4.64 7.59 2.79
CA GLU A 328 5.28 8.79 2.23
C GLU A 328 4.96 10.05 3.04
N LEU A 329 3.72 10.19 3.53
CA LEU A 329 3.21 11.47 4.06
C LEU A 329 2.63 11.38 5.47
N GLY A 330 2.56 10.19 6.04
CA GLY A 330 2.07 9.96 7.39
C GLY A 330 0.64 9.46 7.48
N SER A 331 0.20 9.26 8.72
CA SER A 331 -1.08 8.60 9.03
C SER A 331 -2.35 9.34 8.58
N ASP A 332 -2.26 10.66 8.29
CA ASP A 332 -3.32 11.46 7.67
C ASP A 332 -2.79 12.26 6.46
N PRO A 333 -2.55 11.57 5.33
CA PRO A 333 -1.86 12.15 4.19
C PRO A 333 -2.74 13.16 3.42
N GLU A 334 -4.07 13.03 3.45
CA GLU A 334 -4.99 13.94 2.76
C GLU A 334 -5.00 15.32 3.42
N THR A 335 -5.16 15.37 4.75
CA THR A 335 -5.13 16.64 5.49
C THR A 335 -3.76 17.29 5.39
N TYR A 336 -2.68 16.51 5.53
CA TYR A 336 -1.32 17.04 5.42
C TYR A 336 -1.06 17.67 4.05
N THR A 337 -1.37 16.97 2.96
CA THR A 337 -1.12 17.46 1.60
C THR A 337 -1.96 18.68 1.25
N LYS A 338 -3.23 18.74 1.66
CA LYS A 338 -4.09 19.92 1.47
C LYS A 338 -3.53 21.14 2.21
N ASN A 339 -3.14 20.97 3.47
CA ASN A 339 -2.56 22.06 4.25
C ASN A 339 -1.23 22.54 3.67
N LEU A 340 -0.38 21.60 3.25
CA LEU A 340 0.90 21.92 2.60
C LEU A 340 0.66 22.68 1.29
N LEU A 341 -0.20 22.18 0.40
CA LEU A 341 -0.54 22.86 -0.86
C LEU A 341 -1.03 24.29 -0.61
N ASN A 342 -1.97 24.48 0.31
CA ASN A 342 -2.48 25.81 0.66
C ASN A 342 -1.34 26.74 1.11
N SER A 343 -0.41 26.25 1.93
CA SER A 343 0.73 27.04 2.39
C SER A 343 1.68 27.44 1.26
N LEU A 344 1.90 26.55 0.28
CA LEU A 344 2.76 26.82 -0.88
C LEU A 344 2.10 27.80 -1.86
N VAL A 345 0.80 27.63 -2.11
CA VAL A 345 0.01 28.55 -2.95
C VAL A 345 0.01 29.96 -2.37
N VAL A 346 -0.09 30.12 -1.04
CA VAL A 346 0.01 31.44 -0.40
C VAL A 346 1.36 32.09 -0.68
N LYS A 347 2.47 31.36 -0.49
CA LYS A 347 3.83 31.87 -0.77
C LYS A 347 4.02 32.24 -2.23
N ASP A 348 3.62 31.37 -3.16
CA ASP A 348 3.72 31.67 -4.60
C ASP A 348 2.85 32.87 -4.98
N ARG A 349 1.66 32.99 -4.40
CA ARG A 349 0.73 34.10 -4.65
C ARG A 349 1.30 35.44 -4.19
N GLU A 350 2.03 35.49 -3.09
CA GLU A 350 2.64 36.73 -2.58
C GLU A 350 3.59 37.34 -3.63
N VAL A 351 4.44 36.51 -4.24
CA VAL A 351 5.40 36.95 -5.27
C VAL A 351 4.71 37.23 -6.61
N LEU A 352 3.72 36.40 -7.00
CA LEU A 352 3.00 36.54 -8.27
C LEU A 352 1.88 37.61 -8.25
N SER A 353 1.61 38.22 -7.10
CA SER A 353 0.49 39.15 -6.86
C SER A 353 0.39 40.31 -7.85
N ARG A 354 1.52 40.70 -8.46
CA ARG A 354 1.62 41.82 -9.42
C ARG A 354 1.24 41.45 -10.85
N ASP A 355 1.12 40.15 -11.17
CA ASP A 355 0.74 39.67 -12.51
C ASP A 355 -0.61 38.92 -12.47
N PRO A 356 -1.70 39.55 -12.94
CA PRO A 356 -3.02 38.93 -13.01
C PRO A 356 -3.06 37.63 -13.83
N GLN A 357 -2.19 37.47 -14.83
CA GLN A 357 -2.12 36.24 -15.63
C GLN A 357 -1.45 35.12 -14.84
N ALA A 358 -0.33 35.41 -14.19
CA ALA A 358 0.33 34.45 -13.30
C ALA A 358 -0.59 33.99 -12.16
N LEU A 359 -1.38 34.89 -11.57
CA LEU A 359 -2.38 34.54 -10.56
C LEU A 359 -3.45 33.59 -11.09
N LYS A 360 -3.97 33.82 -12.30
CA LYS A 360 -4.94 32.91 -12.94
C LYS A 360 -4.32 31.53 -13.23
N LEU A 361 -3.05 31.50 -13.65
CA LEU A 361 -2.33 30.25 -13.88
C LEU A 361 -2.11 29.48 -12.57
N LEU A 362 -1.73 30.16 -11.49
CA LEU A 362 -1.59 29.57 -10.15
C LEU A 362 -2.93 28.98 -9.67
N GLN A 363 -4.04 29.72 -9.79
CA GLN A 363 -5.38 29.23 -9.43
C GLN A 363 -5.77 27.99 -10.25
N LYS A 364 -5.49 27.99 -11.56
CA LYS A 364 -5.74 26.83 -12.42
C LYS A 364 -4.87 25.63 -12.01
N ARG A 365 -3.62 25.88 -11.61
CA ARG A 365 -2.69 24.84 -11.14
C ARG A 365 -3.16 24.24 -9.82
N GLU A 366 -3.53 25.07 -8.84
CA GLU A 366 -4.13 24.64 -7.57
C GLU A 366 -5.37 23.76 -7.80
N SER A 367 -6.31 24.22 -8.64
CA SER A 367 -7.50 23.44 -9.00
C SER A 367 -7.16 22.10 -9.66
N THR A 368 -6.14 22.09 -10.53
CA THR A 368 -5.65 20.87 -11.17
C THR A 368 -5.09 19.88 -10.14
N ILE A 369 -4.25 20.37 -9.22
CA ILE A 369 -3.63 19.55 -8.17
C ILE A 369 -4.72 18.97 -7.26
N ASN A 370 -5.65 19.79 -6.78
CA ASN A 370 -6.76 19.35 -5.94
C ASN A 370 -7.60 18.25 -6.61
N SER A 371 -7.91 18.41 -7.90
CA SER A 371 -8.68 17.40 -8.64
C SER A 371 -7.92 16.08 -8.83
N ILE A 372 -6.62 16.12 -9.13
CA ILE A 372 -5.81 14.90 -9.24
C ILE A 372 -5.67 14.23 -7.88
N MET A 373 -5.38 15.00 -6.82
CA MET A 373 -5.32 14.47 -5.45
C MET A 373 -6.63 13.81 -5.04
N ASP A 374 -7.78 14.41 -5.36
CA ASP A 374 -9.09 13.80 -5.08
C ASP A 374 -9.23 12.44 -5.75
N VAL A 375 -8.84 12.31 -7.02
CA VAL A 375 -8.82 11.02 -7.73
C VAL A 375 -7.84 10.03 -7.12
N MET A 376 -6.66 10.48 -6.68
CA MET A 376 -5.70 9.60 -6.02
C MET A 376 -6.19 9.13 -4.64
N PHE A 377 -6.86 9.97 -3.86
CA PHE A 377 -7.38 9.59 -2.54
C PHE A 377 -8.66 8.75 -2.65
N HIS A 378 -9.59 9.13 -3.54
CA HIS A 378 -10.96 8.61 -3.57
C HIS A 378 -11.29 7.76 -4.80
N GLY A 379 -10.46 7.76 -5.84
CA GLY A 379 -10.75 7.16 -7.13
C GLY A 379 -11.50 8.12 -8.08
N GLU A 380 -11.65 7.73 -9.34
CA GLU A 380 -12.42 8.53 -10.31
C GLU A 380 -13.91 8.59 -9.94
N ASN A 381 -14.54 9.76 -10.13
CA ASN A 381 -15.97 9.89 -9.97
C ASN A 381 -16.71 9.15 -11.10
N VAL A 382 -17.60 8.25 -10.71
CA VAL A 382 -18.52 7.55 -11.61
C VAL A 382 -19.92 8.10 -11.38
N GLY A 383 -20.52 8.68 -12.43
CA GLY A 383 -21.89 9.18 -12.41
C GLY A 383 -22.91 8.04 -12.44
N ASN A 384 -22.92 7.25 -13.52
CA ASN A 384 -23.77 6.06 -13.64
C ASN A 384 -22.92 4.83 -13.99
N SER A 385 -22.82 3.87 -13.07
CA SER A 385 -21.95 2.71 -13.21
C SER A 385 -22.40 1.77 -14.31
N HIS A 386 -23.72 1.55 -14.46
CA HIS A 386 -24.26 0.70 -15.53
C HIS A 386 -23.85 1.23 -16.91
N TRP A 387 -24.02 2.54 -17.13
CA TRP A 387 -23.69 3.17 -18.40
C TRP A 387 -22.20 3.28 -18.66
N ALA A 388 -21.41 3.55 -17.62
CA ALA A 388 -19.95 3.52 -17.70
C ALA A 388 -19.46 2.16 -18.22
N ASN A 389 -20.01 1.06 -17.70
CA ASN A 389 -19.65 -0.30 -18.12
C ASN A 389 -20.12 -0.65 -19.53
N TYR A 390 -21.33 -0.23 -19.91
CA TYR A 390 -21.82 -0.40 -21.27
C TYR A 390 -20.93 0.33 -22.29
N MET A 391 -20.61 1.61 -22.04
CA MET A 391 -19.76 2.40 -22.91
C MET A 391 -18.32 1.90 -22.92
N ALA A 392 -17.80 1.38 -21.80
CA ALA A 392 -16.51 0.68 -21.76
C ALA A 392 -16.52 -0.57 -22.66
N THR A 393 -17.63 -1.31 -22.71
CA THR A 393 -17.80 -2.47 -23.61
C THR A 393 -17.80 -2.05 -25.08
N LEU A 394 -18.52 -0.99 -25.42
CA LEU A 394 -18.55 -0.45 -26.79
C LEU A 394 -17.20 0.13 -27.22
N ARG A 395 -16.49 0.82 -26.33
CA ARG A 395 -15.13 1.29 -26.58
C ARG A 395 -14.19 0.11 -26.83
N GLY A 396 -14.31 -0.97 -26.05
CA GLY A 396 -13.62 -2.24 -26.28
C GLY A 396 -13.89 -2.83 -27.67
N PHE A 397 -15.15 -2.83 -28.13
CA PHE A 397 -15.51 -3.25 -29.49
C PHE A 397 -14.82 -2.39 -30.55
N GLN A 398 -14.79 -1.07 -30.38
CA GLN A 398 -14.11 -0.17 -31.31
C GLN A 398 -12.59 -0.38 -31.31
N SER A 399 -11.97 -0.68 -30.16
CA SER A 399 -10.53 -1.01 -30.12
C SER A 399 -10.22 -2.24 -30.98
N ILE A 400 -11.09 -3.26 -30.92
CA ILE A 400 -10.97 -4.47 -31.73
C ILE A 400 -11.02 -4.19 -33.24
N THR A 401 -11.84 -3.24 -33.68
CA THR A 401 -11.94 -2.94 -35.12
C THR A 401 -10.73 -2.18 -35.66
N LYS A 402 -9.96 -1.52 -34.79
CA LYS A 402 -8.78 -0.70 -35.20
C LYS A 402 -7.44 -1.41 -35.02
N LEU A 403 -7.43 -2.55 -34.32
CA LEU A 403 -6.25 -3.34 -33.92
C LEU A 403 -5.27 -3.73 -35.04
N GLY A 404 -5.74 -3.87 -36.29
CA GLY A 404 -4.90 -4.35 -37.41
C GLY A 404 -3.71 -3.47 -37.80
N PHE A 405 -3.67 -2.20 -37.38
CA PHE A 405 -2.54 -1.28 -37.62
C PHE A 405 -1.83 -0.85 -36.33
N HIS A 406 -2.11 -1.49 -35.19
CA HIS A 406 -1.57 -1.07 -33.88
C HIS A 406 -0.08 -1.34 -33.67
N LEU A 407 0.51 -2.28 -34.43
CA LEU A 407 1.93 -2.59 -34.35
C LEU A 407 2.81 -1.39 -34.72
N ILE A 408 2.40 -0.61 -35.72
CA ILE A 408 3.24 0.44 -36.31
C ILE A 408 3.44 1.59 -35.33
N PRO A 409 2.39 2.15 -34.68
CA PRO A 409 2.60 3.16 -33.65
C PRO A 409 3.47 2.66 -32.50
N SER A 410 3.42 1.37 -32.12
CA SER A 410 4.24 0.86 -31.00
C SER A 410 5.74 0.86 -31.31
N LEU A 411 6.14 0.84 -32.59
CA LEU A 411 7.56 0.97 -32.98
C LEU A 411 8.14 2.37 -32.69
N GLU A 412 7.29 3.39 -32.53
CA GLU A 412 7.70 4.75 -32.16
C GLU A 412 8.41 4.80 -30.81
N ASP A 413 8.15 3.85 -29.90
CA ASP A 413 8.77 3.83 -28.57
C ASP A 413 10.25 3.41 -28.62
N ILE A 414 10.73 2.72 -29.67
CA ILE A 414 12.10 2.19 -29.72
C ILE A 414 13.17 3.30 -29.59
N PRO A 415 13.10 4.41 -30.35
CA PRO A 415 14.08 5.50 -30.21
C PRO A 415 13.96 6.22 -28.86
N PHE A 416 12.78 6.27 -28.25
CA PHE A 416 12.58 6.87 -26.92
C PHE A 416 13.16 5.98 -25.82
N VAL A 417 12.98 4.66 -25.90
CA VAL A 417 13.66 3.68 -25.04
C VAL A 417 15.16 3.83 -25.16
N ALA A 418 15.70 3.95 -26.38
CA ALA A 418 17.14 4.17 -26.59
C ALA A 418 17.64 5.46 -25.91
N MET A 419 16.86 6.54 -25.95
CA MET A 419 17.19 7.77 -25.23
C MET A 419 17.11 7.60 -23.72
N GLY A 420 16.13 6.87 -23.21
CA GLY A 420 16.02 6.51 -21.80
C GLY A 420 17.20 5.69 -21.29
N LEU A 421 17.64 4.69 -22.07
CA LEU A 421 18.85 3.91 -21.77
C LEU A 421 20.08 4.81 -21.71
N LYS A 422 20.29 5.64 -22.75
CA LYS A 422 21.43 6.57 -22.80
C LYS A 422 21.44 7.54 -21.61
N LYS A 423 20.27 8.07 -21.23
CA LYS A 423 20.09 8.94 -20.06
C LYS A 423 20.49 8.24 -18.74
N ASN A 424 20.35 6.93 -18.68
CA ASN A 424 20.73 6.12 -17.51
C ASN A 424 22.15 5.54 -17.63
N GLY A 425 22.96 5.98 -18.60
CA GLY A 425 24.33 5.51 -18.83
C GLY A 425 24.41 4.13 -19.47
N LEU A 426 23.37 3.72 -20.21
CA LEU A 426 23.25 2.41 -20.83
C LEU A 426 23.18 2.53 -22.35
N GLU A 427 23.65 1.49 -23.04
CA GLU A 427 23.56 1.41 -24.50
C GLU A 427 22.32 0.66 -24.97
N LEU A 428 21.88 0.93 -26.21
CA LEU A 428 20.74 0.21 -26.81
C LEU A 428 20.98 -1.31 -26.85
N GLY A 429 22.23 -1.75 -27.06
CA GLY A 429 22.60 -3.16 -27.05
C GLY A 429 22.29 -3.85 -25.72
N GLU A 430 22.39 -3.14 -24.59
CA GLU A 430 22.01 -3.66 -23.28
C GLU A 430 20.49 -3.82 -23.14
N GLY A 431 19.72 -2.90 -23.72
CA GLY A 431 18.25 -3.01 -23.79
C GLY A 431 17.75 -4.12 -24.70
N LEU A 432 18.54 -4.53 -25.69
CA LEU A 432 18.21 -5.64 -26.59
C LEU A 432 18.58 -7.01 -26.00
N LYS A 433 19.29 -7.06 -24.86
CA LYS A 433 19.60 -8.33 -24.18
C LYS A 433 18.31 -9.03 -23.76
N ARG A 434 18.23 -10.31 -24.07
CA ARG A 434 17.11 -11.18 -23.69
C ARG A 434 17.42 -11.82 -22.36
N PHE A 435 16.54 -11.63 -21.38
CA PHE A 435 16.63 -12.26 -20.07
C PHE A 435 15.80 -13.54 -20.05
N ASP A 436 16.21 -14.51 -19.24
CA ASP A 436 15.48 -15.76 -19.11
C ASP A 436 14.09 -15.57 -18.49
N LYS A 437 13.16 -16.44 -18.88
CA LYS A 437 11.76 -16.37 -18.44
C LYS A 437 11.64 -16.37 -16.91
N SER A 438 12.46 -17.15 -16.21
CA SER A 438 12.49 -17.21 -14.74
C SER A 438 12.92 -15.88 -14.13
N THR A 439 13.99 -15.26 -14.65
CA THR A 439 14.49 -13.95 -14.21
C THR A 439 13.45 -12.85 -14.41
N ILE A 440 12.79 -12.83 -15.58
CA ILE A 440 11.72 -11.86 -15.88
C ILE A 440 10.56 -12.03 -14.89
N GLN A 441 10.13 -13.26 -14.61
CA GLN A 441 9.06 -13.55 -13.67
C GLN A 441 9.43 -13.12 -12.24
N ASN A 442 10.62 -13.50 -11.77
CA ASN A 442 11.13 -13.17 -10.43
C ASN A 442 11.35 -11.65 -10.24
N ALA A 443 11.54 -10.90 -11.33
CA ALA A 443 11.69 -9.46 -11.27
C ALA A 443 10.39 -8.73 -10.89
N GLN A 444 9.21 -9.34 -10.99
CA GLN A 444 7.93 -8.76 -10.57
C GLN A 444 7.61 -7.38 -11.17
N LEU A 445 8.08 -7.11 -12.40
CA LEU A 445 7.96 -5.81 -13.07
C LEU A 445 6.71 -5.68 -13.95
N PHE A 446 6.12 -6.81 -14.31
CA PHE A 446 5.05 -6.89 -15.31
C PHE A 446 3.90 -7.69 -14.78
N TRP A 447 2.73 -7.07 -14.72
CA TRP A 447 1.48 -7.78 -14.51
C TRP A 447 0.83 -8.00 -15.88
N GLU A 448 0.76 -9.24 -16.38
CA GLU A 448 0.17 -9.54 -17.69
C GLU A 448 -1.35 -9.72 -17.67
N GLY A 449 -1.94 -10.18 -16.56
CA GLY A 449 -3.34 -10.66 -16.51
C GLY A 449 -4.46 -9.62 -16.31
N ILE A 450 -4.18 -8.39 -15.86
CA ILE A 450 -5.21 -7.35 -15.63
C ILE A 450 -4.77 -5.96 -16.15
N SER A 451 -3.51 -5.79 -16.55
CA SER A 451 -2.95 -4.50 -17.01
C SER A 451 -3.33 -4.09 -18.44
N ALA A 452 -4.30 -4.77 -19.05
CA ALA A 452 -4.94 -4.34 -20.29
C ALA A 452 -5.23 -2.82 -20.27
N GLY A 453 -5.77 -2.31 -19.15
CA GLY A 453 -6.08 -0.89 -18.95
C GLY A 453 -4.89 0.09 -18.94
N SER A 454 -3.64 -0.38 -18.97
CA SER A 454 -2.42 0.43 -19.02
C SER A 454 -1.74 0.39 -20.39
N ARG A 455 -2.35 -0.23 -21.40
CA ARG A 455 -1.81 -0.31 -22.76
C ARG A 455 -2.46 0.73 -23.67
N ARG A 456 -1.73 1.15 -24.71
CA ARG A 456 -2.28 1.99 -25.78
C ARG A 456 -3.58 1.39 -26.29
N TYR A 457 -4.64 2.20 -26.34
CA TYR A 457 -5.97 1.83 -26.86
C TYR A 457 -6.84 0.90 -25.99
N GLN A 458 -6.42 0.65 -24.74
CA GLN A 458 -7.20 -0.13 -23.77
C GLN A 458 -7.53 0.63 -22.46
N GLU A 459 -7.08 1.88 -22.35
CA GLU A 459 -7.38 2.75 -21.20
C GLU A 459 -8.89 2.93 -20.99
N GLY A 460 -9.40 2.41 -19.87
CA GLY A 460 -10.81 2.47 -19.49
C GLY A 460 -11.73 1.51 -20.26
N ASN A 461 -11.18 0.54 -21.00
CA ASN A 461 -11.95 -0.45 -21.78
C ASN A 461 -12.12 -1.75 -20.98
N HIS A 462 -12.91 -1.68 -19.90
CA HIS A 462 -13.26 -2.81 -19.03
C HIS A 462 -14.56 -3.48 -19.49
N GLY A 463 -14.63 -3.87 -20.78
CA GLY A 463 -15.81 -4.54 -21.32
C GLY A 463 -16.05 -5.93 -20.72
N SER A 464 -17.27 -6.44 -20.88
CA SER A 464 -17.68 -7.78 -20.42
C SER A 464 -16.72 -8.90 -20.89
N GLY A 465 -16.70 -10.01 -20.15
CA GLY A 465 -15.66 -11.05 -20.25
C GLY A 465 -15.34 -11.56 -21.67
N ILE A 466 -16.34 -11.67 -22.56
CA ILE A 466 -16.12 -12.10 -23.96
C ILE A 466 -15.39 -11.01 -24.76
N MET A 467 -15.80 -9.75 -24.61
CA MET A 467 -15.16 -8.62 -25.29
C MET A 467 -13.69 -8.49 -24.87
N ARG A 468 -13.43 -8.58 -23.56
CA ARG A 468 -12.09 -8.57 -23.00
C ARG A 468 -11.24 -9.71 -23.57
N ARG A 469 -11.80 -10.92 -23.71
CA ARG A 469 -11.13 -12.08 -24.33
C ARG A 469 -10.77 -11.83 -25.78
N SER A 470 -11.71 -11.34 -26.59
CA SER A 470 -11.48 -11.06 -28.00
C SER A 470 -10.44 -9.96 -28.20
N ASN A 471 -10.46 -8.91 -27.38
CA ASN A 471 -9.48 -7.85 -27.42
C ASN A 471 -8.07 -8.38 -27.10
N GLU A 472 -7.90 -9.09 -25.98
CA GLU A 472 -6.60 -9.65 -25.60
C GLU A 472 -6.07 -10.65 -26.63
N LEU A 473 -6.93 -11.54 -27.16
CA LEU A 473 -6.55 -12.49 -28.20
C LEU A 473 -6.06 -11.79 -29.46
N LEU A 474 -6.76 -10.75 -29.91
CA LEU A 474 -6.35 -9.98 -31.10
C LEU A 474 -5.08 -9.17 -30.86
N HIS A 475 -4.89 -8.62 -29.66
CA HIS A 475 -3.63 -7.98 -29.28
C HIS A 475 -2.45 -8.97 -29.29
N LYS A 476 -2.65 -10.18 -28.77
CA LYS A 476 -1.64 -11.27 -28.85
C LYS A 476 -1.39 -11.69 -30.29
N ALA A 477 -2.44 -11.94 -31.07
CA ALA A 477 -2.35 -12.35 -32.47
C ALA A 477 -1.68 -11.29 -33.36
N SER A 478 -1.87 -10.00 -33.06
CA SER A 478 -1.21 -8.89 -33.77
C SER A 478 0.28 -8.73 -33.44
N GLY A 479 0.80 -9.44 -32.43
CA GLY A 479 2.18 -9.29 -31.95
C GLY A 479 2.44 -8.07 -31.07
N VAL A 480 1.47 -7.14 -30.94
CA VAL A 480 1.61 -5.91 -30.15
C VAL A 480 1.85 -6.22 -28.67
N SER A 481 1.19 -7.23 -28.11
CA SER A 481 1.43 -7.65 -26.71
C SER A 481 2.89 -8.03 -26.45
N PHE A 482 3.53 -8.72 -27.41
CA PHE A 482 4.94 -9.11 -27.30
C PHE A 482 5.87 -7.90 -27.44
N LEU A 483 5.56 -6.98 -28.35
CA LEU A 483 6.34 -5.76 -28.55
C LEU A 483 6.25 -4.84 -27.33
N ASP A 484 5.04 -4.54 -26.84
CA ASP A 484 4.82 -3.70 -25.65
C ASP A 484 5.55 -4.28 -24.44
N ARG A 485 5.50 -5.61 -24.25
CA ARG A 485 6.26 -6.30 -23.21
C ARG A 485 7.76 -6.13 -23.42
N SER A 486 8.27 -6.39 -24.62
CA SER A 486 9.69 -6.28 -24.95
C SER A 486 10.23 -4.86 -24.73
N LEU A 487 9.45 -3.82 -25.06
CA LEU A 487 9.81 -2.41 -24.85
C LEU A 487 9.89 -2.04 -23.37
N LYS A 488 9.02 -2.62 -22.55
CA LYS A 488 9.08 -2.42 -21.10
C LYS A 488 10.27 -3.17 -20.50
N GLU A 489 10.51 -4.41 -20.92
CA GLU A 489 11.66 -5.23 -20.52
C GLU A 489 13.00 -4.56 -20.87
N SER A 490 13.10 -4.01 -22.09
CA SER A 490 14.32 -3.42 -22.62
C SER A 490 14.78 -2.15 -21.91
N ILE A 491 13.90 -1.48 -21.15
CA ILE A 491 14.31 -0.39 -20.29
C ILE A 491 14.48 -0.82 -18.83
N THR A 492 13.59 -1.66 -18.30
CA THR A 492 13.60 -1.92 -16.85
C THR A 492 14.64 -2.95 -16.41
N LEU A 493 14.83 -4.03 -17.18
CA LEU A 493 15.75 -5.11 -16.78
C LEU A 493 17.22 -4.70 -16.85
N PRO A 494 17.68 -3.93 -17.86
CA PRO A 494 19.03 -3.39 -17.87
C PRO A 494 19.30 -2.46 -16.68
N ILE A 495 18.36 -1.58 -16.33
CA ILE A 495 18.51 -0.71 -15.15
C ILE A 495 18.65 -1.55 -13.88
N LEU A 496 17.82 -2.57 -13.70
CA LEU A 496 17.88 -3.46 -12.54
C LEU A 496 19.20 -4.24 -12.46
N ASN A 497 19.69 -4.72 -13.61
CA ASN A 497 21.00 -5.36 -13.76
C ASN A 497 22.14 -4.39 -13.41
N THR A 498 22.05 -3.14 -13.85
CA THR A 498 23.05 -2.10 -13.58
C THR A 498 23.08 -1.72 -12.09
N ILE A 499 21.93 -1.59 -11.43
CA ILE A 499 21.87 -1.40 -9.97
C ILE A 499 22.62 -2.53 -9.27
N GLY A 500 22.32 -3.79 -9.59
CA GLY A 500 22.98 -4.92 -8.93
C GLY A 500 24.46 -5.08 -9.27
N LYS A 501 24.90 -4.74 -10.49
CA LYS A 501 26.31 -4.67 -10.89
C LYS A 501 27.08 -3.63 -10.08
N LEU A 502 26.60 -2.39 -10.07
CA LEU A 502 27.32 -1.26 -9.47
C LEU A 502 27.36 -1.39 -7.95
N THR A 503 26.25 -1.79 -7.33
CA THR A 503 26.19 -2.06 -5.89
C THR A 503 27.04 -3.26 -5.49
N LYS A 504 27.34 -4.21 -6.39
CA LYS A 504 28.33 -5.27 -6.13
C LYS A 504 29.77 -4.75 -6.20
N LYS A 505 30.03 -3.90 -7.20
CA LYS A 505 31.36 -3.39 -7.53
C LYS A 505 31.87 -2.41 -6.46
N TYR A 506 31.03 -1.50 -5.98
CA TYR A 506 31.42 -0.47 -5.02
C TYR A 506 30.76 -0.69 -3.65
N LYS A 507 31.53 -0.50 -2.58
CA LYS A 507 31.08 -0.73 -1.20
C LYS A 507 30.14 0.34 -0.70
N SER A 508 30.23 1.56 -1.24
CA SER A 508 29.39 2.69 -0.84
C SER A 508 28.99 3.58 -2.01
N LEU A 509 27.87 4.29 -1.84
CA LEU A 509 27.39 5.29 -2.81
C LEU A 509 28.43 6.37 -3.10
N ASN A 510 29.21 6.78 -2.08
CA ASN A 510 30.27 7.79 -2.26
C ASN A 510 31.41 7.26 -3.13
N GLU A 511 31.83 6.01 -2.93
CA GLU A 511 32.88 5.36 -3.73
C GLU A 511 32.43 5.24 -5.19
N PHE A 512 31.19 4.83 -5.41
CA PHE A 512 30.58 4.79 -6.74
C PHE A 512 30.59 6.17 -7.42
N ARG A 513 30.13 7.22 -6.72
CA ARG A 513 30.09 8.60 -7.26
C ARG A 513 31.47 9.10 -7.67
N SER A 514 32.50 8.80 -6.87
CA SER A 514 33.87 9.18 -7.19
C SER A 514 34.43 8.44 -8.41
N ALA A 515 33.97 7.21 -8.66
CA ALA A 515 34.52 6.36 -9.72
C ALA A 515 33.76 6.47 -11.06
N GLU A 516 32.43 6.51 -11.03
CA GLU A 516 31.57 6.52 -12.23
C GLU A 516 31.07 7.93 -12.58
N GLY A 517 31.30 8.92 -11.71
CA GLY A 517 30.82 10.29 -11.89
C GLY A 517 29.31 10.35 -12.08
N ASN A 518 28.87 11.08 -13.10
CA ASN A 518 27.45 11.30 -13.40
C ASN A 518 26.86 10.34 -14.45
N ILE A 519 27.60 9.32 -14.89
CA ILE A 519 27.18 8.40 -15.97
C ILE A 519 25.80 7.79 -15.68
N HIS A 520 25.56 7.38 -14.43
CA HIS A 520 24.30 6.78 -13.99
C HIS A 520 23.46 7.73 -13.13
N ALA A 521 23.65 9.05 -13.25
CA ALA A 521 22.89 10.05 -12.49
C ALA A 521 21.37 9.94 -12.70
N GLY A 522 20.93 9.45 -13.86
CA GLY A 522 19.52 9.14 -14.12
C GLY A 522 18.90 8.13 -13.15
N ILE A 523 19.69 7.12 -12.72
CA ILE A 523 19.28 6.07 -11.79
C ILE A 523 19.48 6.53 -10.35
N PHE A 524 20.67 7.03 -10.01
CA PHE A 524 21.07 7.21 -8.61
C PHE A 524 20.78 8.60 -8.04
N GLU A 525 20.92 9.67 -8.84
CA GLU A 525 20.65 11.04 -8.37
C GLU A 525 19.18 11.41 -8.61
N HIS A 526 18.75 11.35 -9.86
CA HIS A 526 17.38 11.68 -10.26
C HIS A 526 16.36 10.63 -9.79
N GLY A 527 16.81 9.41 -9.50
CA GLY A 527 16.03 8.37 -8.87
C GLY A 527 16.05 8.43 -7.34
N GLU A 528 16.67 9.45 -6.72
CA GLU A 528 16.71 9.66 -5.26
C GLU A 528 17.25 8.43 -4.50
N PHE A 529 18.32 7.82 -5.01
CA PHE A 529 18.90 6.63 -4.42
C PHE A 529 19.81 7.01 -3.24
N THR A 530 19.41 6.65 -2.03
CA THR A 530 20.11 7.06 -0.80
C THR A 530 21.23 6.09 -0.43
N LYS A 531 22.02 6.46 0.59
CA LYS A 531 23.04 5.58 1.18
C LYS A 531 22.42 4.31 1.75
N ASP A 532 21.23 4.42 2.33
CA ASP A 532 20.43 3.30 2.82
C ASP A 532 20.07 2.31 1.72
N HIS A 533 19.54 2.83 0.60
CA HIS A 533 19.20 2.01 -0.55
C HIS A 533 20.44 1.27 -1.10
N TRP A 534 21.59 1.95 -1.12
CA TRP A 534 22.86 1.35 -1.52
C TRP A 534 23.30 0.23 -0.60
N HIS A 535 23.22 0.44 0.72
CA HIS A 535 23.63 -0.57 1.68
C HIS A 535 22.78 -1.84 1.60
N VAL A 536 21.45 -1.67 1.52
CA VAL A 536 20.52 -2.81 1.38
C VAL A 536 20.77 -3.57 0.07
N THR A 537 20.91 -2.87 -1.06
CA THR A 537 21.17 -3.51 -2.36
C THR A 537 22.55 -4.16 -2.45
N HIS A 538 23.56 -3.60 -1.79
CA HIS A 538 24.88 -4.22 -1.69
C HIS A 538 24.81 -5.59 -1.01
N LEU A 539 24.05 -5.68 0.10
CA LEU A 539 23.87 -6.89 0.89
C LEU A 539 22.96 -7.94 0.25
N ALA A 540 22.07 -7.54 -0.65
CA ALA A 540 21.15 -8.43 -1.32
C ALA A 540 21.89 -9.50 -2.14
N GLU A 541 21.33 -10.71 -2.16
CA GLU A 541 21.69 -11.70 -3.17
C GLU A 541 21.29 -11.22 -4.57
N ARG A 542 21.84 -11.85 -5.60
CA ARG A 542 21.67 -11.44 -6.99
C ARG A 542 21.24 -12.63 -7.83
N ASP A 543 20.22 -12.42 -8.66
CA ASP A 543 19.89 -13.36 -9.73
C ASP A 543 20.91 -13.18 -10.84
N VAL A 544 21.71 -14.22 -11.06
CA VAL A 544 22.75 -14.25 -12.09
C VAL A 544 22.31 -14.89 -13.40
N GLY A 545 21.06 -15.35 -13.47
CA GLY A 545 20.55 -16.14 -14.57
C GLY A 545 21.24 -17.51 -14.70
N PRO A 546 20.82 -18.33 -15.68
CA PRO A 546 21.39 -19.65 -15.94
C PRO A 546 22.85 -19.61 -16.42
N HIS A 547 23.25 -18.52 -17.08
CA HIS A 547 24.58 -18.37 -17.69
C HIS A 547 25.54 -17.51 -16.87
N GLY A 548 25.09 -16.89 -15.77
CA GLY A 548 25.94 -16.06 -14.91
C GLY A 548 26.14 -14.61 -15.39
N ASP A 549 25.46 -14.19 -16.46
CA ASP A 549 25.69 -12.91 -17.15
C ASP A 549 24.91 -11.73 -16.56
N TYR A 550 24.02 -12.00 -15.60
CA TYR A 550 23.17 -10.99 -14.96
C TYR A 550 23.58 -10.74 -13.51
N HIS A 551 23.15 -9.61 -12.97
CA HIS A 551 23.25 -9.28 -11.56
C HIS A 551 21.98 -8.54 -11.14
N ILE A 552 20.83 -9.19 -11.25
CA ILE A 552 19.55 -8.58 -10.93
C ILE A 552 19.31 -8.65 -9.42
N VAL A 553 19.00 -7.50 -8.81
CA VAL A 553 18.50 -7.41 -7.43
C VAL A 553 17.01 -7.07 -7.51
N ASN A 554 16.15 -8.02 -7.21
CA ASN A 554 14.68 -7.86 -7.26
C ASN A 554 14.07 -7.77 -5.85
N HIS A 555 12.76 -7.53 -5.78
CA HIS A 555 12.03 -7.44 -4.51
C HIS A 555 12.26 -8.66 -3.62
N LYS A 556 12.11 -9.88 -4.15
CA LYS A 556 12.28 -11.11 -3.40
C LYS A 556 13.67 -11.20 -2.76
N LEU A 557 14.73 -10.94 -3.55
CA LEU A 557 16.11 -10.98 -3.06
C LEU A 557 16.41 -9.93 -1.99
N ILE A 558 15.78 -8.76 -2.06
CA ILE A 558 15.85 -7.74 -0.99
C ILE A 558 15.11 -8.25 0.25
N GLN A 559 13.96 -8.90 0.08
CA GLN A 559 13.16 -9.43 1.19
C GLN A 559 13.78 -10.65 1.85
N ASP A 560 14.60 -11.42 1.14
CA ASP A 560 15.31 -12.59 1.66
C ASP A 560 16.53 -12.23 2.53
N ILE A 561 16.93 -10.95 2.57
CA ILE A 561 17.99 -10.47 3.48
C ILE A 561 17.56 -10.70 4.94
N ASP A 562 18.39 -11.44 5.69
CA ASP A 562 18.25 -11.56 7.15
C ASP A 562 18.30 -10.16 7.78
N PRO A 563 17.21 -9.68 8.42
CA PRO A 563 17.16 -8.36 9.05
C PRO A 563 18.30 -8.11 10.05
N LYS A 564 18.85 -9.15 10.68
CA LYS A 564 19.98 -9.04 11.62
C LYS A 564 21.24 -8.48 10.98
N ARG A 565 21.44 -8.69 9.67
CA ARG A 565 22.59 -8.15 8.93
C ARG A 565 22.52 -6.63 8.77
N LEU A 566 21.32 -6.05 8.84
CA LEU A 566 21.11 -4.60 8.73
C LEU A 566 21.22 -3.89 10.08
N VAL A 567 20.99 -4.59 11.20
CA VAL A 567 21.00 -3.99 12.55
C VAL A 567 22.27 -3.17 12.87
N PRO A 568 23.50 -3.64 12.57
CA PRO A 568 24.70 -2.85 12.86
C PRO A 568 24.77 -1.54 12.07
N TYR A 569 24.26 -1.52 10.84
CA TYR A 569 24.20 -0.31 10.02
C TYR A 569 23.17 0.68 10.57
N ILE A 570 22.01 0.14 10.95
CA ILE A 570 20.89 0.86 11.56
C ILE A 570 21.28 1.57 12.86
N GLU A 571 22.11 0.94 13.68
CA GLU A 571 22.61 1.50 14.95
C GLU A 571 23.63 2.64 14.74
N ASN A 572 24.39 2.62 13.64
CA ASN A 572 25.45 3.59 13.36
C ASN A 572 24.97 4.86 12.65
N GLU A 573 23.89 4.80 11.86
CA GLU A 573 23.42 5.95 11.10
C GLU A 573 22.67 6.96 12.00
N GLN A 574 23.21 8.18 12.11
CA GLN A 574 22.80 9.22 13.06
C GLN A 574 21.31 9.64 13.01
N ILE A 575 20.55 9.28 11.97
CA ILE A 575 19.12 9.62 11.88
C ILE A 575 18.26 8.70 12.76
N ARG A 576 18.75 7.50 13.12
CA ARG A 576 18.17 6.73 14.23
C ARG A 576 18.61 7.26 15.58
N LYS A 577 19.70 8.03 15.67
CA LYS A 577 20.14 8.66 16.93
C LYS A 577 19.12 9.65 17.47
N GLY A 578 18.46 10.48 16.65
CA GLY A 578 17.39 11.38 17.14
C GLY A 578 16.13 10.65 17.65
N ALA A 579 15.78 9.52 17.01
CA ALA A 579 14.74 8.62 17.50
C ALA A 579 15.18 7.85 18.75
N LEU A 580 16.46 7.48 18.85
CA LEU A 580 17.12 6.87 20.01
C LEU A 580 17.34 7.88 21.16
N GLU A 581 17.50 9.18 20.88
CA GLU A 581 17.76 10.27 21.84
C GLU A 581 16.47 10.72 22.52
N SER A 582 15.35 10.72 21.79
CA SER A 582 14.03 10.85 22.39
C SER A 582 13.54 9.55 23.05
N ARG A 583 14.11 8.40 22.64
CA ARG A 583 14.20 7.16 23.43
C ARG A 583 15.26 7.23 24.54
N GLY A 584 16.01 8.32 24.67
CA GLY A 584 16.85 8.61 25.83
C GLY A 584 16.01 8.49 27.09
N ALA A 585 14.74 8.91 27.08
CA ALA A 585 13.83 8.67 28.20
C ALA A 585 13.58 7.17 28.54
N PHE A 586 13.88 6.22 27.65
CA PHE A 586 13.86 4.78 27.91
C PHE A 586 15.26 4.24 28.24
N GLU A 587 16.32 4.66 27.54
CA GLU A 587 17.70 4.26 27.87
C GLU A 587 18.17 4.90 29.18
N THR A 588 17.97 6.19 29.39
CA THR A 588 18.07 6.90 30.67
C THR A 588 17.20 6.24 31.73
N LYS A 589 16.00 5.74 31.41
CA LYS A 589 15.17 5.04 32.41
C LYS A 589 15.62 3.61 32.68
N ILE A 590 16.23 2.93 31.71
CA ILE A 590 16.93 1.65 31.88
C ILE A 590 18.21 1.87 32.70
N GLN A 591 18.91 2.98 32.50
CA GLN A 591 20.09 3.41 33.25
C GLN A 591 19.71 3.82 34.67
N GLU A 592 18.71 4.68 34.87
CA GLU A 592 18.13 5.03 36.17
C GLU A 592 17.64 3.77 36.88
N MET A 593 16.99 2.84 36.18
CA MET A 593 16.60 1.56 36.76
C MET A 593 17.80 0.69 37.11
N HIS A 594 18.85 0.63 36.27
CA HIS A 594 20.10 -0.05 36.60
C HIS A 594 20.79 0.58 37.79
N GLU A 595 20.87 1.90 37.88
CA GLU A 595 21.46 2.64 38.99
C GLU A 595 20.64 2.47 40.27
N VAL A 596 19.30 2.55 40.20
CA VAL A 596 18.42 2.27 41.33
C VAL A 596 18.56 0.81 41.76
N LEU A 597 18.72 -0.12 40.83
CA LEU A 597 18.93 -1.53 41.12
C LEU A 597 20.29 -1.74 41.77
N GLU A 598 21.35 -1.17 41.21
CA GLU A 598 22.72 -1.29 41.71
C GLU A 598 22.86 -0.61 43.09
N LYS A 599 22.27 0.57 43.27
CA LYS A 599 22.22 1.29 44.56
C LYS A 599 21.43 0.53 45.61
N ASN A 600 20.26 -0.02 45.26
CA ASN A 600 19.47 -0.82 46.20
C ASN A 600 20.12 -2.18 46.49
N THR A 601 20.80 -2.79 45.51
CA THR A 601 21.55 -4.04 45.68
C THR A 601 22.76 -3.79 46.59
N LYS A 602 23.54 -2.74 46.34
CA LYS A 602 24.66 -2.32 47.21
C LYS A 602 24.17 -1.95 48.60
N ALA A 603 23.10 -1.17 48.74
CA ALA A 603 22.54 -0.82 50.05
C ALA A 603 22.05 -2.05 50.83
N PHE A 604 21.44 -3.02 50.14
CA PHE A 604 21.03 -4.28 50.73
C PHE A 604 22.20 -5.19 51.07
N GLU A 605 23.22 -5.30 50.22
CA GLU A 605 24.47 -6.02 50.52
C GLU A 605 25.21 -5.39 51.68
N THR A 606 25.26 -4.05 51.75
CA THR A 606 25.86 -3.32 52.88
C THR A 606 25.08 -3.57 54.16
N LYS A 607 23.73 -3.53 54.11
CA LYS A 607 22.85 -3.86 55.24
C LYS A 607 22.95 -5.33 55.64
N LYS A 608 23.02 -6.24 54.67
CA LYS A 608 23.23 -7.68 54.88
C LYS A 608 24.59 -7.91 55.53
N ASN A 609 25.66 -7.26 55.07
CA ASN A 609 27.01 -7.37 55.63
C ASN A 609 27.10 -6.77 57.05
N LEU A 610 26.44 -5.63 57.30
CA LEU A 610 26.26 -5.04 58.64
C LEU A 610 25.40 -5.90 59.58
N GLU A 611 24.41 -6.62 59.05
CA GLU A 611 23.58 -7.55 59.83
C GLU A 611 24.27 -8.91 60.04
N HIS A 612 25.12 -9.34 59.10
CA HIS A 612 25.95 -10.56 59.18
C HIS A 612 27.12 -10.38 60.16
N SER A 613 27.62 -9.15 60.34
CA SER A 613 28.59 -8.82 61.39
C SER A 613 27.97 -8.75 62.79
N LEU A 614 26.63 -8.67 62.89
CA LEU A 614 25.88 -8.65 64.16
C LEU A 614 25.31 -10.03 64.55
N GLU A 615 24.74 -10.81 63.61
CA GLU A 615 24.33 -12.22 63.81
C GLU A 615 23.73 -12.82 62.52
N SER A 616 24.21 -13.97 62.03
CA SER A 616 23.71 -14.62 60.80
C SER A 616 22.40 -15.40 61.00
N ASN A 617 21.64 -15.68 59.92
CA ASN A 617 20.43 -16.52 59.98
C ASN A 617 20.73 -17.94 60.50
N ASP A 618 21.92 -18.47 60.21
CA ASP A 618 22.39 -19.76 60.72
C ASP A 618 22.69 -19.70 62.23
N GLN A 619 23.26 -18.60 62.71
CA GLN A 619 23.45 -18.36 64.14
C GLN A 619 22.13 -18.20 64.89
N LEU A 620 21.15 -17.47 64.34
CA LEU A 620 19.80 -17.39 64.90
C LEU A 620 19.10 -18.75 64.91
N ASN A 621 19.22 -19.55 63.84
CA ASN A 621 18.66 -20.89 63.78
C ASN A 621 19.33 -21.85 64.78
N LEU A 622 20.65 -21.74 64.93
CA LEU A 622 21.42 -22.50 65.91
C LEU A 622 21.03 -22.12 67.34
N LYS A 623 20.87 -20.82 67.66
CA LYS A 623 20.39 -20.34 68.96
C LYS A 623 18.97 -20.82 69.26
N ILE A 624 18.05 -20.74 68.29
CA ILE A 624 16.69 -21.28 68.42
C ILE A 624 16.74 -22.78 68.71
N LYS A 625 17.59 -23.54 68.00
CA LYS A 625 17.75 -24.99 68.20
C LYS A 625 18.30 -25.32 69.58
N ILE A 626 19.41 -24.68 69.98
CA ILE A 626 20.04 -24.86 71.30
C ILE A 626 19.05 -24.54 72.42
N MET A 627 18.35 -23.39 72.35
CA MET A 627 17.39 -23.00 73.38
C MET A 627 16.16 -23.91 73.41
N SER A 628 15.65 -24.35 72.25
CA SER A 628 14.52 -25.29 72.21
C SER A 628 14.90 -26.63 72.84
N THR A 629 16.09 -27.16 72.51
CA THR A 629 16.61 -28.38 73.14
C THR A 629 16.88 -28.21 74.63
N ALA A 630 17.33 -27.03 75.07
CA ALA A 630 17.52 -26.74 76.49
C ALA A 630 16.20 -26.74 77.26
N ILE A 631 15.15 -26.09 76.71
CA ILE A 631 13.80 -26.11 77.29
C ILE A 631 13.27 -27.54 77.39
N GLU A 632 13.50 -28.36 76.37
CA GLU A 632 13.05 -29.75 76.31
C GLU A 632 13.75 -30.64 77.34
N LYS A 633 15.07 -30.49 77.48
CA LYS A 633 15.85 -31.14 78.55
C LYS A 633 15.41 -30.68 79.95
N GLU A 634 15.08 -29.40 80.11
CA GLU A 634 14.63 -28.86 81.40
C GLU A 634 13.25 -29.40 81.78
N LYS A 635 12.33 -29.50 80.82
CA LYS A 635 11.02 -30.16 80.99
C LYS A 635 11.18 -31.63 81.39
N GLN A 636 12.01 -32.38 80.68
CA GLN A 636 12.29 -33.79 80.98
C GLN A 636 12.94 -33.98 82.35
N ALA A 637 13.90 -33.11 82.71
CA ALA A 637 14.56 -33.14 84.02
C ALA A 637 13.60 -32.76 85.16
N PHE A 638 12.64 -31.88 84.90
CA PHE A 638 11.58 -31.56 85.86
C PHE A 638 10.58 -32.69 86.01
N GLU A 639 10.09 -33.29 84.92
CA GLU A 639 9.21 -34.47 84.95
C GLU A 639 9.85 -35.64 85.73
N ALA A 640 11.14 -35.89 85.52
CA ALA A 640 11.92 -36.89 86.25
C ALA A 640 12.10 -36.56 87.74
N LYS A 641 12.18 -35.27 88.12
CA LYS A 641 12.23 -34.81 89.53
C LYS A 641 10.85 -34.69 90.17
N TRP A 642 9.79 -34.59 89.38
CA TRP A 642 8.40 -34.43 89.83
C TRP A 642 7.82 -35.74 90.36
N SER A 643 8.21 -36.87 89.76
CA SER A 643 7.82 -38.23 90.17
C SER A 643 8.34 -38.65 91.56
N THR A 644 9.23 -37.87 92.20
CA THR A 644 9.96 -38.25 93.43
C THR A 644 9.72 -37.35 94.67
N LYS A 645 8.87 -36.31 94.62
CA LYS A 645 8.68 -35.32 95.73
C LYS A 645 7.34 -35.44 96.51
N LYS A 646 7.34 -35.26 97.85
CA LYS A 646 6.13 -35.16 98.74
C LYS A 646 5.47 -33.75 98.75
N SER A 647 4.17 -33.70 99.05
CA SER A 647 3.16 -32.74 98.55
C SER A 647 3.20 -31.25 98.97
N LYS A 648 3.81 -30.82 100.08
CA LYS A 648 3.63 -29.44 100.60
C LYS A 648 4.45 -28.32 99.94
N GLY A 649 5.42 -28.64 99.08
CA GLY A 649 6.23 -27.65 98.34
C GLY A 649 6.05 -27.65 96.82
N LYS A 650 5.06 -28.42 96.32
CA LYS A 650 4.89 -28.70 94.88
C LYS A 650 4.46 -27.48 94.07
N LEU A 651 3.41 -26.78 94.50
CA LEU A 651 2.80 -25.66 93.75
C LEU A 651 3.77 -24.49 93.50
N LYS A 652 4.44 -23.96 94.54
CA LYS A 652 5.40 -22.84 94.37
C LYS A 652 6.63 -23.18 93.53
N ALA A 653 7.08 -24.45 93.55
CA ALA A 653 8.20 -24.90 92.74
C ALA A 653 7.80 -25.13 91.27
N GLU A 654 6.57 -25.61 91.06
CA GLU A 654 5.95 -25.76 89.75
C GLU A 654 5.68 -24.40 89.09
N GLU A 655 5.10 -23.44 89.82
CA GLU A 655 4.90 -22.06 89.34
C GLU A 655 6.22 -21.39 88.92
N LYS A 656 7.28 -21.50 89.73
CA LYS A 656 8.61 -20.96 89.37
C LYS A 656 9.21 -21.65 88.15
N HIS A 657 9.01 -22.97 88.01
CA HIS A 657 9.54 -23.72 86.89
C HIS A 657 8.76 -23.45 85.59
N GLN A 658 7.44 -23.37 85.66
CA GLN A 658 6.58 -22.95 84.56
C GLN A 658 6.88 -21.52 84.13
N ALA A 659 7.13 -20.60 85.08
CA ALA A 659 7.58 -19.24 84.77
C ALA A 659 8.94 -19.23 84.04
N SER A 660 9.93 -20.00 84.50
CA SER A 660 11.23 -20.16 83.82
C SER A 660 11.10 -20.72 82.39
N ILE A 661 10.25 -21.74 82.20
CA ILE A 661 9.97 -22.30 80.87
C ILE A 661 9.27 -21.26 79.99
N SER A 662 8.28 -20.55 80.53
CA SER A 662 7.52 -19.52 79.83
C SER A 662 8.41 -18.37 79.37
N ASP A 663 9.32 -17.89 80.23
CA ASP A 663 10.31 -16.86 79.89
C ASP A 663 11.24 -17.31 78.76
N LYS A 664 11.76 -18.54 78.85
CA LYS A 664 12.62 -19.14 77.81
C LYS A 664 11.86 -19.35 76.50
N GLN A 665 10.58 -19.74 76.55
CA GLN A 665 9.71 -19.83 75.39
C GLN A 665 9.40 -18.46 74.78
N GLY A 666 9.23 -17.43 75.61
CA GLY A 666 9.10 -16.02 75.18
C GLY A 666 10.33 -15.56 74.39
N ILE A 667 11.54 -15.88 74.86
CA ILE A 667 12.79 -15.60 74.15
C ILE A 667 12.87 -16.36 72.82
N VAL A 668 12.52 -17.65 72.80
CA VAL A 668 12.48 -18.45 71.55
C VAL A 668 11.49 -17.87 70.54
N ASN A 669 10.31 -17.42 70.99
CA ASN A 669 9.30 -16.79 70.12
C ASN A 669 9.76 -15.42 69.59
N ALA A 670 10.46 -14.63 70.40
CA ALA A 670 11.09 -13.38 69.96
C ALA A 670 12.19 -13.64 68.91
N LEU A 671 13.01 -14.69 69.06
CA LEU A 671 14.02 -15.08 68.07
C LEU A 671 13.39 -15.59 66.77
N LYS A 672 12.30 -16.37 66.85
CA LYS A 672 11.54 -16.85 65.68
C LYS A 672 10.89 -15.71 64.90
N SER A 673 10.25 -14.76 65.58
CA SER A 673 9.63 -13.58 64.94
C SER A 673 10.67 -12.70 64.24
N LYS A 674 11.81 -12.42 64.90
CA LYS A 674 12.95 -11.70 64.30
C LYS A 674 13.49 -12.38 63.04
N ARG A 675 13.59 -13.72 63.03
CA ARG A 675 13.97 -14.51 61.85
C ARG A 675 12.93 -14.42 60.72
N ILE A 676 11.63 -14.50 61.06
CA ILE A 676 10.55 -14.40 60.08
C ILE A 676 10.54 -13.01 59.40
N GLU A 677 10.76 -11.94 60.14
CA GLU A 677 10.84 -10.58 59.59
C GLU A 677 12.02 -10.42 58.62
N ARG A 678 13.20 -10.97 58.96
CA ARG A 678 14.36 -10.99 58.06
C ARG A 678 14.09 -11.78 56.79
N LEU A 679 13.55 -12.99 56.88
CA LEU A 679 13.19 -13.80 55.72
C LEU A 679 12.13 -13.11 54.83
N LYS A 680 11.17 -12.40 55.43
CA LYS A 680 10.19 -11.57 54.69
C LYS A 680 10.87 -10.40 53.99
N ALA A 681 11.85 -9.74 54.60
CA ALA A 681 12.59 -8.65 53.98
C ALA A 681 13.50 -9.13 52.83
N GLU A 682 14.20 -10.24 53.01
CA GLU A 682 15.01 -10.92 51.98
C GLU A 682 14.13 -11.35 50.80
N SER A 683 13.01 -12.01 51.06
CA SER A 683 12.03 -12.41 50.04
C SER A 683 11.49 -11.22 49.25
N LYS A 684 11.13 -10.11 49.92
CA LYS A 684 10.67 -8.88 49.24
C LYS A 684 11.76 -8.27 48.36
N HIS A 685 13.01 -8.24 48.84
CA HIS A 685 14.12 -7.68 48.06
C HIS A 685 14.47 -8.55 46.86
N GLN A 686 14.45 -9.87 47.02
CA GLN A 686 14.69 -10.82 45.93
C GLN A 686 13.56 -10.76 44.89
N ALA A 687 12.31 -10.62 45.32
CA ALA A 687 11.19 -10.36 44.43
C ALA A 687 11.34 -9.04 43.66
N PHE A 688 11.85 -7.99 44.30
CA PHE A 688 12.16 -6.71 43.64
C PHE A 688 13.26 -6.86 42.58
N ILE A 689 14.40 -7.48 42.90
CA ILE A 689 15.49 -7.72 41.94
C ILE A 689 14.99 -8.55 40.75
N THR A 690 14.27 -9.64 41.00
CA THR A 690 13.72 -10.50 39.94
C THR A 690 12.76 -9.74 39.03
N ASN A 691 11.88 -8.90 39.59
CA ASN A 691 10.97 -8.06 38.82
C ASN A 691 11.73 -7.07 37.93
N GLN A 692 12.74 -6.38 38.48
CA GLN A 692 13.53 -5.42 37.73
C GLN A 692 14.38 -6.07 36.63
N LYS A 693 14.99 -7.24 36.89
CA LYS A 693 15.70 -8.04 35.87
C LYS A 693 14.76 -8.42 34.73
N GLY A 694 13.56 -8.92 35.06
CA GLY A 694 12.55 -9.24 34.05
C GLY A 694 12.13 -8.01 33.22
N ARG A 695 12.06 -6.83 33.84
CA ARG A 695 11.77 -5.58 33.12
C ARG A 695 12.92 -5.15 32.21
N ILE A 696 14.18 -5.33 32.61
CA ILE A 696 15.35 -5.06 31.75
C ILE A 696 15.37 -6.02 30.55
N GLU A 697 15.14 -7.32 30.74
CA GLU A 697 15.07 -8.30 29.65
C GLU A 697 13.93 -7.99 28.69
N PHE A 698 12.75 -7.61 29.20
CA PHE A 698 11.64 -7.15 28.39
C PHE A 698 12.05 -5.96 27.50
N LEU A 699 12.73 -4.96 28.07
CA LEU A 699 13.15 -3.78 27.31
C LEU A 699 14.23 -4.09 26.26
N LYS A 700 15.17 -5.00 26.56
CA LYS A 700 16.15 -5.49 25.57
C LYS A 700 15.45 -6.17 24.40
N LYS A 701 14.48 -7.05 24.67
CA LYS A 701 13.69 -7.73 23.64
C LYS A 701 12.89 -6.74 22.79
N GLN A 702 12.31 -5.71 23.41
CA GLN A 702 11.58 -4.66 22.69
C GLN A 702 12.52 -3.84 21.78
N ARG A 703 13.75 -3.53 22.23
CA ARG A 703 14.77 -2.88 21.40
C ARG A 703 15.17 -3.75 20.21
N GLU A 704 15.39 -5.05 20.42
CA GLU A 704 15.72 -5.99 19.34
C GLU A 704 14.59 -6.08 18.30
N ASN A 705 13.35 -6.31 18.76
CA ASN A 705 12.17 -6.34 17.88
C ASN A 705 12.04 -5.06 17.06
N PHE A 706 12.28 -3.91 17.68
CA PHE A 706 12.27 -2.62 16.99
C PHE A 706 13.33 -2.54 15.90
N LEU A 707 14.58 -2.92 16.18
CA LEU A 707 15.66 -2.88 15.19
C LEU A 707 15.38 -3.81 14.00
N LEU A 708 14.78 -4.97 14.26
CA LEU A 708 14.33 -5.90 13.22
C LEU A 708 13.19 -5.30 12.39
N GLU A 709 12.22 -4.63 13.02
CA GLU A 709 11.14 -3.93 12.32
C GLU A 709 11.69 -2.79 11.44
N GLN A 710 12.67 -2.04 11.95
CA GLN A 710 13.35 -0.98 11.22
C GLN A 710 14.15 -1.50 10.03
N ALA A 711 14.79 -2.66 10.17
CA ALA A 711 15.44 -3.35 9.05
C ALA A 711 14.43 -3.76 7.99
N GLN A 712 13.25 -4.24 8.40
CA GLN A 712 12.18 -4.59 7.48
C GLN A 712 11.63 -3.37 6.73
N ILE A 713 11.42 -2.25 7.42
CA ILE A 713 11.02 -0.98 6.79
C ILE A 713 12.06 -0.53 5.76
N LEU A 714 13.36 -0.67 6.07
CA LEU A 714 14.43 -0.30 5.15
C LEU A 714 14.45 -1.16 3.88
N LYS A 715 14.18 -2.46 4.02
CA LYS A 715 14.04 -3.40 2.89
C LYS A 715 12.83 -3.02 2.01
N ASP A 716 11.68 -2.74 2.63
CA ASP A 716 10.47 -2.32 1.94
C ASP A 716 10.66 -1.00 1.19
N GLU A 717 11.31 -0.01 1.83
CA GLU A 717 11.59 1.30 1.26
C GLU A 717 12.57 1.22 0.08
N THR A 718 13.65 0.44 0.23
CA THR A 718 14.62 0.19 -0.85
C THR A 718 13.94 -0.48 -2.05
N SER A 719 13.15 -1.52 -1.81
CA SER A 719 12.41 -2.20 -2.87
C SER A 719 11.42 -1.25 -3.55
N LYS A 720 10.64 -0.48 -2.78
CA LYS A 720 9.70 0.50 -3.33
C LYS A 720 10.42 1.53 -4.20
N GLN A 721 11.56 2.06 -3.75
CA GLN A 721 12.29 3.07 -4.51
C GLN A 721 12.81 2.53 -5.85
N ILE A 722 13.43 1.34 -5.85
CA ILE A 722 13.91 0.71 -7.10
C ILE A 722 12.77 0.56 -8.10
N TYR A 723 11.64 -0.02 -7.67
CA TYR A 723 10.51 -0.26 -8.58
C TYR A 723 9.85 1.04 -9.03
N ALA A 724 9.83 2.06 -8.20
CA ALA A 724 9.28 3.37 -8.55
C ALA A 724 10.17 4.10 -9.59
N ILE A 725 11.50 3.95 -9.53
CA ILE A 725 12.41 4.40 -10.59
C ILE A 725 12.09 3.68 -11.90
N LEU A 726 11.98 2.35 -11.87
CA LEU A 726 11.66 1.55 -13.06
C LEU A 726 10.31 1.95 -13.67
N GLN A 727 9.30 2.20 -12.82
CA GLN A 727 7.98 2.67 -13.25
C GLN A 727 8.06 4.04 -13.94
N LYS A 728 8.77 4.99 -13.33
CA LYS A 728 8.99 6.33 -13.90
C LYS A 728 9.68 6.27 -15.26
N GLU A 729 10.77 5.51 -15.38
CA GLU A 729 11.52 5.39 -16.64
C GLU A 729 10.66 4.72 -17.72
N ARG A 730 9.90 3.67 -17.36
CA ARG A 730 8.96 3.02 -18.27
C ARG A 730 7.83 3.95 -18.72
N GLN A 731 7.20 4.71 -17.82
CA GLN A 731 6.11 5.64 -18.14
C GLN A 731 6.59 6.85 -18.98
N THR A 732 7.87 7.21 -18.87
CA THR A 732 8.49 8.29 -19.65
C THR A 732 8.91 7.84 -21.04
N TRP A 733 9.66 6.72 -21.13
CA TRP A 733 10.39 6.34 -22.35
C TRP A 733 9.75 5.19 -23.13
N ALA A 734 8.99 4.31 -22.48
CA ALA A 734 8.16 3.27 -23.10
C ALA A 734 6.68 3.65 -23.04
N ARG A 735 6.38 4.92 -23.33
CA ARG A 735 5.11 5.57 -23.02
C ARG A 735 3.94 4.99 -23.81
N GLY A 736 4.13 4.65 -25.08
CA GLY A 736 3.15 3.92 -25.86
C GLY A 736 2.74 2.61 -25.18
N ALA A 737 3.70 1.86 -24.66
CA ALA A 737 3.43 0.61 -23.95
C ALA A 737 2.83 0.83 -22.53
N SER A 738 3.05 1.98 -21.90
CA SER A 738 2.70 2.27 -20.49
C SER A 738 1.39 3.04 -20.26
N GLY A 739 0.81 3.66 -21.29
CA GLY A 739 -0.41 4.47 -21.16
C GLY A 739 -0.17 5.86 -20.57
N ALA A 740 -1.25 6.64 -20.46
CA ALA A 740 -1.24 8.03 -19.99
C ALA A 740 -1.42 8.14 -18.46
N GLY A 741 -0.69 9.07 -17.86
CA GLY A 741 -0.77 9.36 -16.41
C GLY A 741 -1.98 10.22 -16.03
N LEU A 742 -2.19 10.45 -14.73
CA LEU A 742 -3.31 11.24 -14.22
C LEU A 742 -3.31 12.68 -14.74
N LEU A 743 -2.14 13.30 -14.87
CA LEU A 743 -2.03 14.67 -15.39
C LEU A 743 -2.50 14.77 -16.84
N ASP A 744 -2.23 13.78 -17.68
CA ASP A 744 -2.67 13.79 -19.08
C ASP A 744 -4.18 13.63 -19.19
N LYS A 745 -4.75 12.73 -18.37
CA LYS A 745 -6.20 12.56 -18.26
C LYS A 745 -6.87 13.87 -17.81
N LYS A 746 -6.27 14.56 -16.83
CA LYS A 746 -6.74 15.87 -16.37
C LYS A 746 -6.67 16.94 -17.47
N ARG A 747 -5.54 17.03 -18.19
CA ARG A 747 -5.34 18.00 -19.29
C ARG A 747 -6.39 17.88 -20.39
N LEU A 748 -6.91 16.68 -20.62
CA LEU A 748 -7.96 16.42 -21.61
C LEU A 748 -9.39 16.37 -21.02
N GLY A 749 -9.56 16.69 -19.73
CA GLY A 749 -10.87 16.75 -19.07
C GLY A 749 -11.47 15.40 -18.68
N LEU A 750 -10.73 14.29 -18.79
CA LEU A 750 -11.23 12.95 -18.46
C LEU A 750 -11.50 12.77 -16.95
N LEU A 751 -10.78 13.51 -16.10
CA LEU A 751 -11.02 13.52 -14.65
C LEU A 751 -12.14 14.48 -14.25
N ASP A 752 -12.46 15.47 -15.10
CA ASP A 752 -13.52 16.46 -14.86
C ASP A 752 -14.90 15.96 -15.30
N ALA A 753 -14.93 15.07 -16.29
CA ALA A 753 -16.16 14.49 -16.82
C ALA A 753 -16.37 13.07 -16.24
N PRO A 754 -17.32 12.89 -15.30
CA PRO A 754 -17.51 11.60 -14.63
C PRO A 754 -17.90 10.50 -15.62
N ALA A 755 -17.38 9.28 -15.39
CA ALA A 755 -17.77 8.11 -16.19
C ALA A 755 -19.29 7.85 -16.06
N GLY A 756 -19.91 7.31 -17.10
CA GLY A 756 -21.35 7.07 -17.15
C GLY A 756 -22.23 8.30 -17.43
N THR A 757 -21.64 9.49 -17.55
CA THR A 757 -22.34 10.68 -18.05
C THR A 757 -22.19 10.83 -19.57
N ILE A 758 -23.12 11.50 -20.25
CA ILE A 758 -23.00 11.76 -21.71
C ILE A 758 -21.67 12.41 -22.06
N PRO A 759 -21.29 13.54 -21.42
CA PRO A 759 -20.07 14.23 -21.78
C PRO A 759 -18.84 13.37 -21.44
N GLY A 760 -18.86 12.65 -20.32
CA GLY A 760 -17.75 11.80 -19.89
C GLY A 760 -17.53 10.58 -20.78
N GLU A 761 -18.59 9.92 -21.24
CA GLU A 761 -18.45 8.74 -22.12
C GLU A 761 -18.15 9.13 -23.57
N LEU A 762 -18.70 10.24 -24.07
CA LEU A 762 -18.32 10.77 -25.38
C LEU A 762 -16.84 11.15 -25.40
N LEU A 763 -16.36 11.84 -24.35
CA LEU A 763 -14.97 12.23 -24.23
C LEU A 763 -14.04 11.01 -24.19
N ARG A 764 -14.36 9.99 -23.38
CA ARG A 764 -13.61 8.71 -23.33
C ARG A 764 -13.62 8.01 -24.69
N PHE A 765 -14.75 7.99 -25.39
CA PHE A 765 -14.89 7.36 -26.70
C PHE A 765 -14.03 8.04 -27.77
N LEU A 766 -13.98 9.38 -27.78
CA LEU A 766 -13.15 10.16 -28.69
C LEU A 766 -11.66 10.04 -28.36
N LEU A 767 -11.31 10.07 -27.08
CA LEU A 767 -9.93 10.14 -26.62
C LEU A 767 -9.21 8.79 -26.55
N GLN A 768 -9.91 7.65 -26.55
CA GLN A 768 -9.25 6.34 -26.39
C GLN A 768 -8.15 6.05 -27.43
N PHE A 769 -8.19 6.66 -28.62
CA PHE A 769 -7.14 6.55 -29.65
C PHE A 769 -6.20 7.75 -29.73
N LYS A 770 -6.45 8.80 -28.94
CA LYS A 770 -5.74 10.09 -29.01
C LYS A 770 -5.02 10.46 -27.73
N LEU A 771 -5.39 9.86 -26.60
CA LEU A 771 -4.84 10.13 -25.27
C LEU A 771 -3.33 9.84 -25.22
N THR A 772 -2.90 8.63 -25.56
CA THR A 772 -1.47 8.28 -25.54
C THR A 772 -0.63 9.07 -26.56
N PRO A 773 -1.06 9.27 -27.83
CA PRO A 773 -0.34 10.15 -28.76
C PRO A 773 -0.24 11.62 -28.30
N TYR A 774 -1.33 12.19 -27.77
CA TYR A 774 -1.31 13.54 -27.19
C TYR A 774 -0.31 13.63 -26.03
N SER A 775 -0.37 12.62 -25.16
CA SER A 775 0.49 12.49 -24.00
C SER A 775 1.98 12.41 -24.42
N MET A 776 2.34 11.62 -25.44
CA MET A 776 3.69 11.60 -26.01
C MET A 776 4.10 12.93 -26.60
N PHE A 777 3.24 13.56 -27.41
CA PHE A 777 3.51 14.87 -27.98
C PHE A 777 3.82 15.89 -26.87
N ARG A 778 2.97 15.96 -25.86
CA ARG A 778 3.15 16.91 -24.75
C ARG A 778 4.43 16.64 -23.97
N SER A 779 4.80 15.37 -23.84
CA SER A 779 6.01 14.91 -23.18
C SER A 779 7.28 15.35 -23.89
N PHE A 780 7.40 15.00 -25.17
CA PHE A 780 8.63 15.23 -25.94
C PHE A 780 8.73 16.66 -26.49
N MET A 781 7.61 17.34 -26.73
CA MET A 781 7.64 18.72 -27.24
C MET A 781 7.80 19.76 -26.13
N PHE A 782 7.38 19.45 -24.91
CA PHE A 782 7.24 20.46 -23.86
C PHE A 782 7.70 19.99 -22.47
N ASP A 783 7.20 18.88 -21.92
CA ASP A 783 7.52 18.49 -20.53
C ASP A 783 9.01 18.15 -20.34
N LEU A 784 9.59 17.30 -21.20
CA LEU A 784 11.01 16.97 -21.19
C LEU A 784 11.91 18.16 -21.59
N PRO A 785 11.60 18.95 -22.63
CA PRO A 785 12.34 20.19 -22.92
C PRO A 785 12.37 21.20 -21.78
N ARG A 786 11.29 21.34 -20.99
CA ARG A 786 11.27 22.25 -19.81
C ARG A 786 12.18 21.78 -18.69
N SER A 787 12.32 20.46 -18.53
CA SER A 787 13.19 19.84 -17.52
C SER A 787 14.62 19.65 -18.00
N ALA A 788 14.96 20.02 -19.24
CA ALA A 788 16.29 19.85 -19.80
C ALA A 788 17.40 20.51 -18.96
N LYS A 789 17.12 21.67 -18.35
CA LYS A 789 18.07 22.32 -17.45
C LYS A 789 18.37 21.47 -16.21
N HIS A 790 17.33 20.88 -15.60
CA HIS A 790 17.51 19.98 -14.46
C HIS A 790 18.36 18.76 -14.84
N TYR A 791 18.15 18.20 -16.04
CA TYR A 791 18.99 17.11 -16.53
C TYR A 791 20.43 17.54 -16.82
N SER A 792 20.65 18.72 -17.40
CA SER A 792 22.00 19.24 -17.66
C SER A 792 22.76 19.53 -16.36
N ASP A 793 22.07 20.02 -15.32
CA ASP A 793 22.67 20.26 -13.99
C ASP A 793 23.17 18.94 -13.36
N LEU A 794 22.54 17.82 -13.71
CA LEU A 794 22.97 16.46 -13.34
C LEU A 794 24.01 15.85 -14.28
N GLY A 795 24.51 16.62 -15.26
CA GLY A 795 25.49 16.16 -16.25
C GLY A 795 24.92 15.27 -17.36
N ILE A 796 23.60 15.23 -17.53
CA ILE A 796 22.93 14.43 -18.56
C ILE A 796 22.73 15.30 -19.81
N PRO A 797 23.40 15.00 -20.95
CA PRO A 797 23.32 15.83 -22.16
C PRO A 797 21.99 15.60 -22.89
N LEU A 798 20.96 16.33 -22.48
CA LEU A 798 19.64 16.35 -23.10
C LEU A 798 19.33 17.74 -23.64
N SER A 799 19.53 17.94 -24.95
CA SER A 799 19.18 19.19 -25.61
C SER A 799 17.66 19.29 -25.86
N PRO A 800 16.98 20.38 -25.46
CA PRO A 800 15.56 20.61 -25.77
C PRO A 800 15.24 20.46 -27.25
N TRP A 801 16.12 20.95 -28.12
CA TRP A 801 15.93 20.90 -29.57
C TRP A 801 16.11 19.48 -30.11
N GLU A 802 17.09 18.74 -29.61
CA GLU A 802 17.31 17.35 -30.03
C GLU A 802 16.12 16.44 -29.67
N ILE A 803 15.55 16.59 -28.48
CA ILE A 803 14.37 15.80 -28.06
C ILE A 803 13.21 16.06 -29.02
N ARG A 804 12.93 17.33 -29.33
CA ARG A 804 11.87 17.74 -30.27
C ARG A 804 12.12 17.22 -31.67
N ALA A 805 13.33 17.45 -32.20
CA ALA A 805 13.71 17.02 -33.54
C ALA A 805 13.60 15.50 -33.69
N LYS A 806 14.11 14.73 -32.72
CA LYS A 806 13.97 13.27 -32.71
C LYS A 806 12.52 12.83 -32.68
N TYR A 807 11.68 13.45 -31.84
CA TYR A 807 10.26 13.14 -31.79
C TYR A 807 9.56 13.37 -33.13
N ILE A 808 9.78 14.54 -33.75
CA ILE A 808 9.21 14.90 -35.05
C ILE A 808 9.69 13.91 -36.14
N SER A 809 10.98 13.59 -36.17
CA SER A 809 11.55 12.65 -37.15
C SER A 809 10.97 11.25 -37.00
N VAL A 810 10.80 10.75 -35.76
CA VAL A 810 10.18 9.44 -35.50
C VAL A 810 8.73 9.43 -35.99
N LEU A 811 7.95 10.49 -35.70
CA LEU A 811 6.59 10.59 -36.21
C LEU A 811 6.51 10.65 -37.73
N MET A 812 7.42 11.39 -38.39
CA MET A 812 7.48 11.43 -39.86
C MET A 812 7.71 10.03 -40.45
N ILE A 813 8.72 9.33 -39.95
CA ILE A 813 9.07 7.99 -40.42
C ILE A 813 7.93 7.01 -40.14
N SER A 814 7.34 7.05 -38.96
CA SER A 814 6.22 6.17 -38.59
C SER A 814 4.98 6.42 -39.44
N ASN A 815 4.64 7.68 -39.73
CA ASN A 815 3.53 8.03 -40.61
C ASN A 815 3.78 7.56 -42.04
N LEU A 816 5.02 7.71 -42.53
CA LEU A 816 5.44 7.22 -43.83
C LEU A 816 5.28 5.70 -43.94
N VAL A 817 5.82 4.96 -42.97
CA VAL A 817 5.69 3.49 -42.90
C VAL A 817 4.23 3.06 -42.75
N ALA A 818 3.44 3.78 -41.95
CA ALA A 818 2.02 3.49 -41.77
C ALA A 818 1.21 3.70 -43.05
N ASP A 819 1.53 4.73 -43.84
CA ASP A 819 0.91 4.98 -45.13
C ASP A 819 1.22 3.87 -46.13
N GLN A 820 2.49 3.46 -46.24
CA GLN A 820 2.92 2.34 -47.08
C GLN A 820 2.19 1.04 -46.70
N LEU A 821 2.12 0.72 -45.40
CA LEU A 821 1.46 -0.50 -44.91
C LEU A 821 -0.06 -0.47 -45.11
N LYS A 822 -0.71 0.71 -45.09
CA LYS A 822 -2.13 0.84 -45.41
C LYS A 822 -2.42 0.51 -46.88
N HIS A 823 -1.60 1.01 -47.80
CA HIS A 823 -1.72 0.69 -49.22
C HIS A 823 -1.48 -0.81 -49.46
N LEU A 824 -0.42 -1.37 -48.88
CA LEU A 824 -0.16 -2.81 -48.93
C LEU A 824 -1.32 -3.65 -48.36
N ALA A 825 -1.90 -3.26 -47.23
CA ALA A 825 -3.04 -3.95 -46.61
C ALA A 825 -4.33 -3.88 -47.46
N LYS A 826 -4.46 -2.87 -48.33
CA LYS A 826 -5.57 -2.74 -49.30
C LYS A 826 -5.28 -3.43 -50.64
N PHE A 827 -4.08 -3.99 -50.82
CA PHE A 827 -3.56 -4.47 -52.10
C PHE A 827 -3.57 -3.35 -53.17
N GLU A 828 -3.16 -2.15 -52.77
CA GLU A 828 -2.92 -0.99 -53.63
C GLU A 828 -1.41 -0.77 -53.76
N GLU A 829 -0.93 -0.29 -54.92
CA GLU A 829 0.47 0.13 -55.05
C GLU A 829 0.74 1.35 -54.16
N PRO A 830 1.75 1.28 -53.27
CA PRO A 830 2.02 2.39 -52.37
C PRO A 830 2.71 3.56 -53.11
N PRO A 831 2.43 4.82 -52.72
CA PRO A 831 3.06 5.98 -53.34
C PRO A 831 4.57 6.04 -53.05
N PRO A 832 5.38 6.66 -53.93
CA PRO A 832 6.82 6.76 -53.72
C PRO A 832 7.16 7.51 -52.42
N ILE A 833 8.01 6.88 -51.60
CA ILE A 833 8.36 7.29 -50.23
C ILE A 833 9.10 8.65 -50.19
N PHE A 834 9.86 8.98 -51.24
CA PHE A 834 10.65 10.21 -51.33
C PHE A 834 9.99 11.35 -52.13
N SER A 835 8.70 11.21 -52.46
CA SER A 835 7.99 12.31 -53.14
C SER A 835 7.73 13.47 -52.17
N VAL A 836 7.78 14.71 -52.67
CA VAL A 836 7.46 15.91 -51.88
C VAL A 836 6.03 15.83 -51.34
N GLU A 837 5.09 15.29 -52.10
CA GLU A 837 3.71 15.09 -51.67
C GLU A 837 3.59 14.08 -50.51
N THR A 838 4.29 12.95 -50.59
CA THR A 838 4.33 11.93 -49.54
C THR A 838 4.98 12.49 -48.27
N ALA A 839 6.08 13.24 -48.40
CA ALA A 839 6.74 13.91 -47.29
C ALA A 839 5.84 14.98 -46.64
N LEU A 840 5.14 15.80 -47.43
CA LEU A 840 4.17 16.78 -46.93
C LEU A 840 2.97 16.12 -46.24
N LYS A 841 2.47 15.00 -46.76
CA LYS A 841 1.41 14.19 -46.10
C LYS A 841 1.90 13.61 -44.77
N ALA A 842 3.12 13.09 -44.72
CA ALA A 842 3.73 12.58 -43.48
C ALA A 842 3.90 13.68 -42.43
N ILE A 843 4.28 14.91 -42.84
CA ILE A 843 4.36 16.09 -41.99
C ILE A 843 2.99 16.55 -41.50
N ALA A 844 1.99 16.61 -42.38
CA ALA A 844 0.62 16.97 -42.01
C ALA A 844 0.01 15.97 -41.00
N GLY A 845 0.42 14.69 -41.07
CA GLY A 845 0.03 13.64 -40.13
C GLY A 845 0.67 13.74 -38.72
N ILE A 846 1.67 14.60 -38.51
CA ILE A 846 2.37 14.76 -37.21
C ILE A 846 1.47 15.46 -36.17
N ALA A 847 0.51 16.26 -36.61
CA ALA A 847 -0.36 17.03 -35.73
C ALA A 847 -1.25 16.11 -34.85
N PRO A 848 -1.06 16.05 -33.52
CA PRO A 848 -1.79 15.11 -32.67
C PRO A 848 -3.30 15.41 -32.60
N LEU A 849 -3.73 16.60 -33.04
CA LEU A 849 -5.06 17.17 -32.85
C LEU A 849 -5.50 18.17 -33.94
N GLY A 850 -5.05 18.05 -35.20
CA GLY A 850 -5.43 19.04 -36.24
C GLY A 850 -4.88 20.45 -35.92
N LEU A 851 -3.56 20.53 -35.69
CA LEU A 851 -2.83 21.66 -35.10
C LEU A 851 -2.90 22.99 -35.88
N ASN A 852 -3.50 23.03 -37.07
CA ASN A 852 -3.77 24.28 -37.80
C ASN A 852 -4.56 25.30 -36.97
N ALA A 853 -5.38 24.83 -36.01
CA ALA A 853 -6.15 25.70 -35.12
C ALA A 853 -5.37 26.24 -33.90
N MET A 854 -4.32 25.55 -33.42
CA MET A 854 -3.56 25.94 -32.20
C MET A 854 -2.39 26.86 -32.50
N VAL A 855 -1.72 26.68 -33.65
CA VAL A 855 -0.60 27.55 -34.07
C VAL A 855 -1.11 28.96 -34.40
N ASN A 856 -2.32 29.08 -34.95
CA ASN A 856 -2.94 30.37 -35.30
C ASN A 856 -3.63 31.11 -34.13
N THR A 857 -3.68 30.54 -32.92
CA THR A 857 -4.44 31.12 -31.78
C THR A 857 -3.60 31.44 -30.53
N GLY A 858 -2.26 31.42 -30.63
CA GLY A 858 -1.39 31.99 -29.60
C GLY A 858 -1.52 31.35 -28.21
N GLY A 859 -1.72 30.02 -28.13
CA GLY A 859 -1.59 29.28 -26.86
C GLY A 859 -2.79 29.34 -25.91
N ARG A 860 -3.97 29.82 -26.33
CA ARG A 860 -5.19 29.74 -25.50
C ARG A 860 -5.78 28.33 -25.52
N SER A 861 -5.64 27.61 -24.39
CA SER A 861 -6.25 26.29 -24.16
C SER A 861 -7.66 26.42 -23.57
N ASP A 862 -8.63 26.72 -24.43
CA ASP A 862 -10.06 26.57 -24.10
C ASP A 862 -10.59 25.20 -24.54
N SER A 863 -11.40 24.57 -23.70
CA SER A 863 -12.05 23.27 -23.92
C SER A 863 -12.88 23.24 -25.22
N GLY A 864 -13.41 24.38 -25.65
CA GLY A 864 -14.14 24.54 -26.93
C GLY A 864 -13.26 24.43 -28.18
N THR A 865 -11.94 24.64 -28.06
CA THR A 865 -10.98 24.59 -29.19
C THR A 865 -10.54 23.15 -29.48
N ILE A 866 -10.51 22.30 -28.46
CA ILE A 866 -10.22 20.87 -28.57
C ILE A 866 -11.34 20.16 -29.36
N ALA A 867 -12.60 20.52 -29.12
CA ALA A 867 -13.76 19.93 -29.80
C ALA A 867 -13.76 20.18 -31.33
N LYS A 868 -13.24 21.32 -31.80
CA LYS A 868 -13.18 21.67 -33.23
C LYS A 868 -12.01 21.01 -33.99
N GLY A 869 -10.95 20.57 -33.30
CA GLY A 869 -9.79 19.89 -33.90
C GLY A 869 -9.95 18.37 -34.11
N ILE A 870 -11.06 17.77 -33.65
CA ILE A 870 -11.30 16.32 -33.58
C ILE A 870 -12.29 15.84 -34.69
N ILE A 871 -12.37 16.52 -35.83
CA ILE A 871 -13.30 16.11 -36.89
C ILE A 871 -12.70 14.94 -37.68
N GLY A 872 -13.15 13.72 -37.36
CA GLY A 872 -12.78 12.48 -38.06
C GLY A 872 -13.81 11.36 -37.82
N PRO A 873 -13.61 10.14 -38.37
CA PRO A 873 -14.59 9.04 -38.30
C PRO A 873 -15.01 8.58 -36.90
N SER A 874 -14.23 8.95 -35.88
CA SER A 874 -14.56 8.66 -34.47
C SER A 874 -15.64 9.59 -33.92
N PHE A 875 -15.78 10.79 -34.50
CA PHE A 875 -16.80 11.77 -34.13
C PHE A 875 -18.18 11.37 -34.64
N SER A 876 -18.31 10.95 -35.90
CA SER A 876 -19.59 10.45 -36.44
C SER A 876 -20.10 9.24 -35.64
N MET A 877 -19.22 8.28 -35.32
CA MET A 877 -19.54 7.17 -34.41
C MET A 877 -19.96 7.64 -33.02
N GLY A 878 -19.32 8.69 -32.49
CA GLY A 878 -19.67 9.28 -31.19
C GLY A 878 -21.05 9.96 -31.20
N VAL A 879 -21.40 10.65 -32.29
CA VAL A 879 -22.72 11.27 -32.48
C VAL A 879 -23.82 10.22 -32.57
N ASP A 880 -23.59 9.14 -33.32
CA ASP A 880 -24.51 8.00 -33.41
C ASP A 880 -24.73 7.37 -32.02
N LEU A 881 -23.66 7.23 -31.23
CA LEU A 881 -23.74 6.72 -29.85
C LEU A 881 -24.49 7.64 -28.88
N VAL A 882 -24.31 8.96 -28.99
CA VAL A 882 -25.09 9.92 -28.20
C VAL A 882 -26.58 9.82 -28.53
N SER A 883 -26.92 9.58 -29.80
CA SER A 883 -28.31 9.39 -30.22
C SER A 883 -28.91 8.08 -29.66
N ILE A 884 -28.12 7.01 -29.59
CA ILE A 884 -28.49 5.74 -28.96
C ILE A 884 -28.68 5.94 -27.45
N PHE A 885 -27.77 6.67 -26.80
CA PHE A 885 -27.86 6.91 -25.37
C PHE A 885 -29.08 7.75 -24.97
N LYS A 886 -29.32 8.86 -25.69
CA LYS A 886 -30.50 9.71 -25.42
C LYS A 886 -31.80 8.92 -25.60
N GLY A 887 -31.87 8.07 -26.62
CA GLY A 887 -33.00 7.16 -26.83
C GLY A 887 -33.15 6.17 -25.67
N ALA A 888 -32.06 5.56 -25.20
CA ALA A 888 -32.09 4.62 -24.09
C ALA A 888 -32.51 5.27 -22.76
N GLN A 889 -32.03 6.47 -22.45
CA GLN A 889 -32.48 7.24 -21.29
C GLN A 889 -33.96 7.65 -21.37
N ALA A 890 -34.46 7.89 -22.58
CA ALA A 890 -35.87 8.19 -22.83
C ALA A 890 -36.77 6.93 -22.84
N GLY A 891 -36.22 5.73 -22.58
CA GLY A 891 -36.96 4.47 -22.60
C GLY A 891 -37.29 3.94 -24.00
N GLU A 892 -36.66 4.47 -25.06
CA GLU A 892 -36.87 4.01 -26.42
C GLU A 892 -36.24 2.63 -26.68
N ASN A 893 -36.85 1.85 -27.58
CA ASN A 893 -36.23 0.62 -28.08
C ASN A 893 -35.10 0.95 -29.07
N VAL A 894 -33.86 1.00 -28.57
CA VAL A 894 -32.67 1.37 -29.34
C VAL A 894 -32.02 0.21 -30.11
N SER A 895 -32.58 -1.00 -30.03
CA SER A 895 -32.00 -2.24 -30.57
C SER A 895 -31.65 -2.14 -32.07
N LYS A 896 -32.51 -1.49 -32.87
CA LYS A 896 -32.31 -1.33 -34.32
C LYS A 896 -31.19 -0.32 -34.66
N LYS A 897 -31.07 0.76 -33.88
CA LYS A 897 -29.96 1.74 -34.03
C LYS A 897 -28.64 1.10 -33.63
N LEU A 898 -28.64 0.33 -32.54
CA LEU A 898 -27.48 -0.41 -32.05
C LEU A 898 -27.03 -1.50 -33.04
N ALA A 899 -27.96 -2.27 -33.60
CA ALA A 899 -27.65 -3.30 -34.59
C ALA A 899 -26.97 -2.72 -35.85
N ARG A 900 -27.45 -1.57 -36.35
CA ARG A 900 -26.82 -0.84 -37.48
C ARG A 900 -25.42 -0.33 -37.13
N PHE A 901 -25.26 0.21 -35.91
CA PHE A 901 -23.96 0.67 -35.42
C PHE A 901 -22.94 -0.48 -35.36
N ILE A 902 -23.34 -1.65 -34.83
CA ILE A 902 -22.51 -2.86 -34.76
C ILE A 902 -22.19 -3.40 -36.16
N SER A 903 -23.17 -3.49 -37.05
CA SER A 903 -22.96 -4.00 -38.42
C SER A 903 -22.05 -3.10 -39.26
N GLY A 904 -22.05 -1.79 -39.01
CA GLY A 904 -21.15 -0.84 -39.65
C GLY A 904 -19.70 -0.89 -39.13
N ASN A 905 -19.44 -1.62 -38.03
CA ASN A 905 -18.18 -1.60 -37.30
C ASN A 905 -17.71 -3.03 -36.94
N ILE A 906 -17.68 -3.95 -37.91
CA ILE A 906 -17.40 -5.38 -37.64
C ILE A 906 -15.96 -5.60 -37.09
N PRO A 907 -15.79 -6.32 -35.96
CA PRO A 907 -14.51 -6.71 -35.38
C PRO A 907 -13.56 -7.36 -36.38
N GLY A 908 -12.28 -6.97 -36.35
CA GLY A 908 -11.25 -7.58 -37.20
C GLY A 908 -11.41 -7.36 -38.70
N GLY A 909 -12.42 -6.62 -39.16
CA GLY A 909 -12.65 -6.32 -40.58
C GLY A 909 -11.52 -5.56 -41.26
N ASN A 910 -10.63 -4.93 -40.49
CA ASN A 910 -9.46 -4.17 -40.95
C ASN A 910 -8.13 -4.93 -40.77
N LEU A 911 -8.15 -6.20 -40.34
CA LEU A 911 -6.94 -7.01 -40.24
C LEU A 911 -6.45 -7.32 -41.67
N PRO A 912 -5.15 -7.14 -42.00
CA PRO A 912 -4.65 -7.30 -43.36
C PRO A 912 -5.02 -8.65 -43.99
N TYR A 913 -4.97 -9.74 -43.22
CA TYR A 913 -5.36 -11.08 -43.65
C TYR A 913 -6.87 -11.30 -43.78
N VAL A 914 -7.71 -10.56 -43.04
CA VAL A 914 -9.18 -10.62 -43.16
C VAL A 914 -9.66 -9.78 -44.35
N VAL A 915 -9.05 -8.62 -44.59
CA VAL A 915 -9.30 -7.79 -45.78
C VAL A 915 -8.90 -8.54 -47.04
N GLY A 916 -7.71 -9.15 -47.03
CA GLY A 916 -7.26 -10.02 -48.13
C GLY A 916 -8.17 -11.21 -48.36
N ALA A 917 -8.58 -11.91 -47.31
CA ALA A 917 -9.54 -13.02 -47.43
C ALA A 917 -10.89 -12.56 -47.97
N LYS A 918 -11.44 -11.43 -47.52
CA LYS A 918 -12.70 -10.87 -48.07
C LYS A 918 -12.57 -10.50 -49.54
N LYS A 919 -11.49 -9.81 -49.94
CA LYS A 919 -11.27 -9.42 -51.34
C LYS A 919 -11.16 -10.68 -52.24
N LYS A 920 -10.42 -11.69 -51.77
CA LYS A 920 -10.20 -12.95 -52.49
C LYS A 920 -11.38 -13.93 -52.51
N LEU A 921 -12.21 -13.95 -51.46
CA LEU A 921 -13.38 -14.85 -51.37
C LEU A 921 -14.68 -14.22 -51.87
N ILE A 922 -14.81 -12.90 -51.82
CA ILE A 922 -16.05 -12.19 -52.16
C ILE A 922 -15.87 -11.45 -53.47
N THR A 923 -14.85 -10.61 -53.59
CA THR A 923 -14.68 -9.77 -54.79
C THR A 923 -14.21 -10.60 -55.99
N ASP A 924 -13.23 -11.49 -55.83
CA ASP A 924 -12.75 -12.33 -56.94
C ASP A 924 -13.82 -13.35 -57.37
N ASN A 925 -14.55 -13.97 -56.44
CA ASN A 925 -15.67 -14.86 -56.77
C ASN A 925 -16.85 -14.13 -57.45
N ILE A 926 -17.14 -12.89 -57.05
CA ILE A 926 -18.19 -12.06 -57.69
C ILE A 926 -17.74 -11.58 -59.07
N ILE A 927 -16.48 -11.19 -59.24
CA ILE A 927 -15.93 -10.80 -60.55
C ILE A 927 -15.84 -12.03 -61.47
N GLU A 928 -15.50 -13.21 -60.95
CA GLU A 928 -15.47 -14.46 -61.72
C GLU A 928 -16.88 -14.98 -62.09
N HIS A 929 -17.91 -14.67 -61.28
CA HIS A 929 -19.31 -14.94 -61.61
C HIS A 929 -19.98 -13.88 -62.49
N LEU A 930 -19.51 -12.63 -62.48
CA LEU A 930 -19.98 -11.56 -63.36
C LEU A 930 -19.20 -11.51 -64.69
N GLY A 931 -18.10 -12.24 -64.79
CA GLY A 931 -17.27 -12.41 -65.99
C GLY A 931 -17.44 -13.75 -66.71
N ARG A 932 -18.48 -14.54 -66.39
CA ARG A 932 -18.90 -15.74 -67.14
C ARG A 932 -20.27 -15.55 -67.77
#